data_AF-A0A2D6LM81-F1
#
_entry.id   AF-A0A2D6LM81-F1
#
_cell.length_a   1.000
_cell.length_b   1.000
_cell.length_c   1.000
_cell.angle_alpha   90.00
_cell.angle_beta   90.00
_cell.angle_gamma   90.00
#
_symmetry.space_group_name_H-M   'P 1'
#
loop_
_entity.id
_entity.type
_entity.pdbx_description
1 polymer ?
#
loop_
_entity_poly.entity_id
_entity_poly.type
_entity_poly.pdbx_seq_one_letter_code
_entity_poly.pdbx_strand_id
1 'polypeptide(L)'
;MSPAGPGIAIVLIALLSLRAHAAEKITFGDHMVPLFAKHCLNCHNQDKVAGSFDLSSYNALMDGVSGNAVVVPGDPDASTLYKVVAHTAEPKMPKDQARLADKEIELLRAWIAGGLLETDQSKAKIANRPKVDLALGEVAFGRPDVPPMPGSDQLIEPVVHTKRTGAIFAMAANPWAPLVAIGAQKQILLYNTDTYELAGILPFRTGFAYDLKFSGNGKLLIAGGGRPGAHGHAVVYDITTGRKVFDVGNEPRAVLGADISSDQSQIAIGSPTKLVKVYSTIDGELLYALKKHTDWVTTVAYSPDAVLLATGDRAGGLVVWETFTGRIFYTLGGHDGAVTSLTWRDDSNILASAGNDGQVRMWRMADGNQVRNWQAHDGGVTSIDFDHQGRIVSAGRDRTAKLWKPDGGGIHTFEAFDELALQVAITHKDGKVIAGDWTGAVRIWNAGDAKRLAELSSNPPTIAMRVEEAQAQVDAIEPTYNQRVAEYEAVKVDARRFNRQLVSLDAIFADASSTLTNTSAQFTAAREAKADADAKMKVHRDAIAELIRVAAEARKTVDDLNAAIDKSRDDRAALIKALPARHALAKQLRESAAAAQAVAQMPPEDESLDEAAKHAAAAADNAEASVTHMTRTIESLAARTVELTEQHGSALVVMKQADADAVAKQKQVDQHMAVVSEVSRHLDVVMVDRTKARAKAEAAGEILKAKQVEAEPALIKAAKAKKALDEAASQFDAATSRVNQLNAGLVYARLYESRDALDVTQREVDEAQLAQLQTEQMKAQVDDQLMTAREEYRQSKQAAKTTGEALAKAHEVCNVAASARDAAKTTVASMQEAVGQANTAVEQAQNTANGMSDDEAAAQTLAVAQQALESHNKSLSDAQAVVSEQQELVKTAEAARDEAIKSRDTAKVAVDALASKVKKLRAKSRKAQTNVKSLRNARTVAANTLAKQQAIVEALTAEYEKAKRGGAESDDSSGPIDHQSADSI
;
A
#
# COMPACT_ATOMS: atom_id res chain seq x y z
N MET A 1 -43.72 -2.73 -77.50
CA MET A 1 -42.89 -3.72 -78.22
C MET A 1 -42.57 -4.84 -77.24
N SER A 2 -43.22 -5.99 -77.41
CA SER A 2 -42.89 -7.30 -76.81
C SER A 2 -42.08 -8.10 -77.83
N PRO A 3 -41.36 -9.20 -77.50
CA PRO A 3 -41.67 -10.21 -76.45
C PRO A 3 -40.44 -10.62 -75.60
N ALA A 4 -40.45 -11.47 -74.57
CA ALA A 4 -41.42 -12.11 -73.66
C ALA A 4 -40.59 -12.68 -72.46
N GLY A 5 -41.14 -12.77 -71.25
CA GLY A 5 -40.59 -13.63 -70.16
C GLY A 5 -41.27 -15.01 -70.12
N PRO A 6 -41.13 -15.85 -69.06
CA PRO A 6 -40.20 -15.83 -67.91
C PRO A 6 -39.63 -17.24 -67.52
N GLY A 7 -38.69 -17.32 -66.57
CA GLY A 7 -38.19 -18.59 -66.00
C GLY A 7 -37.37 -18.47 -64.71
N ILE A 8 -38.07 -18.64 -63.58
CA ILE A 8 -37.72 -19.07 -62.20
C ILE A 8 -36.24 -19.21 -61.78
N ALA A 9 -35.96 -18.65 -60.61
CA ALA A 9 -34.71 -18.59 -59.86
C ALA A 9 -34.23 -19.90 -59.19
N ILE A 10 -32.90 -20.01 -59.01
CA ILE A 10 -32.13 -20.22 -57.76
C ILE A 10 -30.84 -21.00 -58.07
N VAL A 11 -29.72 -20.29 -57.95
CA VAL A 11 -28.35 -20.79 -58.02
C VAL A 11 -27.99 -21.42 -56.66
N LEU A 12 -27.68 -22.71 -56.67
CA LEU A 12 -27.12 -23.44 -55.53
C LEU A 12 -25.59 -23.22 -55.49
N ILE A 13 -25.12 -22.39 -54.55
CA ILE A 13 -23.72 -22.29 -54.14
C ILE A 13 -23.48 -23.25 -52.96
N ALA A 14 -22.36 -23.97 -53.06
CA ALA A 14 -21.50 -24.54 -52.01
C ALA A 14 -22.12 -24.96 -50.67
N LEU A 15 -21.97 -26.24 -50.33
CA LEU A 15 -21.37 -26.73 -49.06
C LEU A 15 -21.47 -28.27 -49.03
N LEU A 16 -20.41 -28.92 -49.53
CA LEU A 16 -20.10 -30.29 -49.16
C LEU A 16 -19.61 -30.29 -47.70
N SER A 17 -20.29 -31.08 -46.87
CA SER A 17 -19.78 -31.81 -45.70
C SER A 17 -19.05 -31.04 -44.61
N LEU A 18 -19.81 -30.53 -43.63
CA LEU A 18 -19.41 -30.54 -42.21
C LEU A 18 -20.35 -31.49 -41.46
N ARG A 19 -19.91 -32.73 -41.27
CA ARG A 19 -20.39 -33.57 -40.16
C ARG A 19 -19.74 -33.00 -38.90
N ALA A 20 -20.52 -32.34 -38.04
CA ALA A 20 -20.12 -32.08 -36.67
C ALA A 20 -20.03 -33.43 -35.93
N HIS A 21 -18.85 -34.04 -35.94
CA HIS A 21 -18.49 -35.00 -34.90
C HIS A 21 -18.24 -34.19 -33.63
N ALA A 22 -18.77 -34.65 -32.50
CA ALA A 22 -18.30 -34.20 -31.20
C ALA A 22 -16.77 -34.27 -31.21
N ALA A 23 -16.09 -33.15 -30.92
CA ALA A 23 -14.64 -33.11 -30.89
C ALA A 23 -14.14 -34.24 -29.97
N GLU A 24 -13.41 -35.18 -30.54
CA GLU A 24 -12.78 -36.27 -29.81
C GLU A 24 -11.90 -35.68 -28.72
N LYS A 25 -12.11 -36.08 -27.45
CA LYS A 25 -11.32 -35.57 -26.34
C LYS A 25 -9.90 -36.09 -26.50
N ILE A 26 -8.94 -35.18 -26.58
CA ILE A 26 -7.52 -35.54 -26.66
C ILE A 26 -7.07 -35.95 -25.26
N THR A 27 -6.55 -37.18 -25.12
CA THR A 27 -6.17 -37.83 -23.85
C THR A 27 -4.68 -38.17 -23.84
N PHE A 28 -4.09 -38.30 -22.64
CA PHE A 28 -2.70 -38.73 -22.48
C PHE A 28 -2.50 -40.13 -23.06
N GLY A 29 -3.36 -41.09 -22.65
CA GLY A 29 -3.24 -42.49 -23.04
C GLY A 29 -3.39 -42.72 -24.55
N ASP A 30 -4.44 -42.16 -25.17
CA ASP A 30 -4.76 -42.52 -26.56
C ASP A 30 -4.03 -41.66 -27.58
N HIS A 31 -3.64 -40.43 -27.22
CA HIS A 31 -3.09 -39.45 -28.17
C HIS A 31 -1.65 -39.03 -27.86
N MET A 32 -1.28 -38.85 -26.59
CA MET A 32 0.07 -38.38 -26.23
C MET A 32 1.08 -39.51 -26.13
N VAL A 33 0.72 -40.67 -25.56
CA VAL A 33 1.62 -41.82 -25.46
C VAL A 33 2.10 -42.30 -26.84
N PRO A 34 1.26 -42.41 -27.90
CA PRO A 34 1.75 -42.73 -29.24
C PRO A 34 2.70 -41.68 -29.83
N LEU A 35 2.43 -40.40 -29.56
CA LEU A 35 3.28 -39.29 -30.01
C LEU A 35 4.64 -39.31 -29.31
N PHE A 36 4.65 -39.53 -27.99
CA PHE A 36 5.88 -39.67 -27.21
C PHE A 36 6.62 -40.95 -27.57
N ALA A 37 5.94 -42.07 -27.81
CA ALA A 37 6.56 -43.32 -28.23
C ALA A 37 7.32 -43.19 -29.55
N LYS A 38 6.78 -42.37 -30.47
CA LYS A 38 7.37 -42.15 -31.79
C LYS A 38 8.61 -41.22 -31.75
N HIS A 39 8.62 -40.21 -30.87
CA HIS A 39 9.62 -39.13 -30.92
C HIS A 39 10.45 -38.93 -29.65
N CYS A 40 9.98 -39.36 -28.48
CA CYS A 40 10.50 -38.93 -27.18
C CYS A 40 10.96 -40.10 -26.28
N LEU A 41 10.23 -41.22 -26.26
CA LEU A 41 10.49 -42.34 -25.35
C LEU A 41 11.76 -43.13 -25.66
N ASN A 42 12.48 -42.84 -26.75
CA ASN A 42 13.81 -43.40 -26.97
C ASN A 42 14.88 -42.84 -26.02
N CYS A 43 14.64 -41.62 -25.50
CA CYS A 43 15.58 -40.89 -24.63
C CYS A 43 14.98 -40.39 -23.31
N HIS A 44 13.65 -40.39 -23.16
CA HIS A 44 12.91 -39.95 -21.96
C HIS A 44 11.95 -41.05 -21.47
N ASN A 45 12.53 -42.12 -20.93
CA ASN A 45 11.80 -43.25 -20.35
C ASN A 45 12.42 -43.66 -19.00
N GLN A 46 11.82 -44.63 -18.31
CA GLN A 46 12.28 -45.08 -16.98
C GLN A 46 13.73 -45.59 -16.95
N ASP A 47 14.21 -46.19 -18.04
CA ASP A 47 15.57 -46.76 -18.13
C ASP A 47 16.61 -45.74 -18.64
N LYS A 48 16.16 -44.70 -19.34
CA LYS A 48 16.96 -43.63 -19.93
C LYS A 48 16.27 -42.29 -19.71
N VAL A 49 16.72 -41.57 -18.69
CA VAL A 49 16.24 -40.23 -18.31
C VAL A 49 17.22 -39.14 -18.77
N ALA A 50 17.36 -38.94 -20.09
CA ALA A 50 18.17 -37.83 -20.59
C ALA A 50 17.60 -36.50 -20.06
N GLY A 51 18.39 -35.72 -19.34
CA GLY A 51 17.92 -34.47 -18.70
C GLY A 51 17.05 -34.65 -17.45
N SER A 52 17.11 -35.81 -16.78
CA SER A 52 16.39 -36.10 -15.51
C SER A 52 14.86 -35.97 -15.62
N PHE A 53 14.29 -36.38 -16.76
CA PHE A 53 12.87 -36.23 -17.07
C PHE A 53 12.32 -37.48 -17.76
N ASP A 54 11.15 -37.96 -17.32
CA ASP A 54 10.48 -39.17 -17.82
C ASP A 54 9.08 -38.83 -18.38
N LEU A 55 8.82 -39.25 -19.62
CA LEU A 55 7.56 -39.05 -20.37
C LEU A 55 6.71 -40.32 -20.48
N SER A 56 7.17 -41.42 -19.90
CA SER A 56 6.53 -42.74 -20.04
C SER A 56 5.22 -42.90 -19.27
N SER A 57 4.99 -42.06 -18.26
CA SER A 57 3.76 -42.08 -17.46
C SER A 57 3.25 -40.67 -17.18
N TYR A 58 1.94 -40.55 -16.97
CA TYR A 58 1.29 -39.27 -16.68
C TYR A 58 1.83 -38.67 -15.37
N ASN A 59 2.04 -39.50 -14.34
CA ASN A 59 2.58 -39.03 -13.05
C ASN A 59 4.01 -38.50 -13.19
N ALA A 60 4.88 -39.21 -13.91
CA ALA A 60 6.26 -38.77 -14.12
C ALA A 60 6.34 -37.46 -14.94
N LEU A 61 5.44 -37.27 -15.91
CA LEU A 61 5.31 -36.02 -16.66
C LEU A 61 4.94 -34.85 -15.73
N MET A 62 4.04 -35.09 -14.77
CA MET A 62 3.56 -34.05 -13.84
C MET A 62 4.56 -33.73 -12.72
N ASP A 63 5.40 -34.69 -12.32
CA ASP A 63 6.45 -34.49 -11.32
C ASP A 63 7.58 -33.55 -11.82
N GLY A 64 7.73 -33.41 -13.15
CA GLY A 64 8.62 -32.44 -13.78
C GLY A 64 10.12 -32.72 -13.57
N VAL A 65 10.96 -31.71 -13.76
CA VAL A 65 12.41 -31.78 -13.49
C VAL A 65 12.71 -30.99 -12.23
N SER A 66 13.23 -31.67 -11.20
CA SER A 66 13.66 -31.06 -9.92
C SER A 66 12.63 -30.09 -9.31
N GLY A 67 11.34 -30.43 -9.34
CA GLY A 67 10.26 -29.63 -8.75
C GLY A 67 9.71 -28.50 -9.64
N ASN A 68 10.22 -28.31 -10.86
CA ASN A 68 9.67 -27.36 -11.82
C ASN A 68 8.70 -28.06 -12.79
N ALA A 69 7.49 -27.51 -12.93
CA ALA A 69 6.48 -28.04 -13.84
C ALA A 69 6.93 -27.92 -15.31
N VAL A 70 6.92 -29.04 -16.04
CA VAL A 70 7.30 -29.09 -17.46
C VAL A 70 6.10 -28.83 -18.39
N VAL A 71 4.89 -29.09 -17.88
CA VAL A 71 3.60 -28.80 -18.52
C VAL A 71 2.71 -28.00 -17.57
N VAL A 72 2.15 -26.90 -18.05
CA VAL A 72 1.23 -26.02 -17.32
C VAL A 72 -0.18 -26.24 -17.88
N PRO A 73 -1.14 -26.75 -17.08
CA PRO A 73 -2.49 -26.99 -17.56
C PRO A 73 -3.16 -25.72 -18.12
N GLY A 74 -3.75 -25.80 -19.31
CA GLY A 74 -4.49 -24.68 -19.91
C GLY A 74 -3.62 -23.61 -20.59
N ASP A 75 -2.31 -23.61 -20.37
CA ASP A 75 -1.38 -22.66 -21.00
C ASP A 75 -0.23 -23.37 -21.74
N PRO A 76 -0.38 -23.58 -23.07
CA PRO A 76 0.69 -24.10 -23.91
C PRO A 76 1.92 -23.20 -23.95
N ASP A 77 1.75 -21.88 -23.88
CA ASP A 77 2.83 -20.91 -24.00
C ASP A 77 3.58 -20.72 -22.67
N ALA A 78 3.06 -21.20 -21.54
CA ALA A 78 3.81 -21.37 -20.29
C ALA A 78 4.52 -22.72 -20.19
N SER A 79 4.04 -23.73 -20.92
CA SER A 79 4.55 -25.11 -20.87
C SER A 79 5.91 -25.29 -21.55
N THR A 80 6.94 -25.62 -20.80
CA THR A 80 8.30 -25.88 -21.32
C THR A 80 8.30 -26.99 -22.37
N LEU A 81 7.52 -28.06 -22.19
CA LEU A 81 7.39 -29.16 -23.16
C LEU A 81 6.95 -28.67 -24.55
N TYR A 82 5.97 -27.76 -24.59
CA TYR A 82 5.50 -27.19 -25.86
C TYR A 82 6.59 -26.33 -26.50
N LYS A 83 7.27 -25.49 -25.71
CA LYS A 83 8.31 -24.59 -26.22
C LYS A 83 9.50 -25.32 -26.85
N VAL A 84 9.96 -26.40 -26.22
CA VAL A 84 11.12 -27.17 -26.72
C VAL A 84 10.79 -27.98 -27.96
N VAL A 85 9.55 -28.47 -28.10
CA VAL A 85 9.04 -29.21 -29.26
C VAL A 85 8.67 -28.27 -30.42
N ALA A 86 8.17 -27.07 -30.11
CA ALA A 86 7.85 -26.03 -31.10
C ALA A 86 9.08 -25.22 -31.55
N HIS A 87 10.27 -25.51 -30.99
CA HIS A 87 11.54 -24.80 -31.22
C HIS A 87 11.47 -23.29 -30.90
N THR A 88 10.66 -22.90 -29.91
CA THR A 88 10.52 -21.52 -29.45
C THR A 88 11.36 -21.21 -28.20
N ALA A 89 11.96 -22.23 -27.58
CA ALA A 89 12.95 -22.09 -26.50
C ALA A 89 14.10 -23.12 -26.67
N GLU A 90 15.22 -22.89 -25.99
CA GLU A 90 16.34 -23.84 -25.91
C GLU A 90 16.29 -24.64 -24.60
N PRO A 91 16.67 -25.94 -24.58
CA PRO A 91 17.17 -26.73 -25.71
C PRO A 91 16.07 -27.16 -26.70
N LYS A 92 16.41 -27.23 -27.99
CA LYS A 92 15.50 -27.71 -29.05
C LYS A 92 15.39 -29.24 -29.03
N MET A 93 14.18 -29.76 -29.09
CA MET A 93 13.90 -31.19 -29.03
C MET A 93 12.99 -31.60 -30.21
N PRO A 94 13.34 -32.64 -30.98
CA PRO A 94 14.40 -33.63 -30.74
C PRO A 94 15.81 -33.12 -31.10
N LYS A 95 16.81 -33.46 -30.28
CA LYS A 95 18.19 -33.02 -30.44
C LYS A 95 18.74 -33.39 -31.82
N ASP A 96 19.25 -32.41 -32.56
CA ASP A 96 19.80 -32.55 -33.91
C ASP A 96 18.79 -33.04 -34.99
N GLN A 97 17.49 -32.92 -34.74
CA GLN A 97 16.42 -33.24 -35.70
C GLN A 97 15.55 -32.03 -36.04
N ALA A 98 14.81 -32.13 -37.15
CA ALA A 98 13.82 -31.13 -37.52
C ALA A 98 12.65 -31.11 -36.53
N ARG A 99 11.99 -29.95 -36.45
CA ARG A 99 10.78 -29.75 -35.64
C ARG A 99 9.71 -30.80 -35.98
N LEU A 100 8.91 -31.24 -35.01
CA LEU A 100 7.76 -32.12 -35.26
C LEU A 100 6.81 -31.51 -36.30
N ALA A 101 6.00 -32.35 -36.96
CA ALA A 101 5.02 -31.89 -37.92
C ALA A 101 4.00 -30.95 -37.24
N ASP A 102 3.55 -29.91 -37.95
CA ASP A 102 2.65 -28.90 -37.38
C ASP A 102 1.37 -29.52 -36.78
N LYS A 103 0.87 -30.60 -37.37
CA LYS A 103 -0.28 -31.35 -36.84
C LYS A 103 -0.02 -32.00 -35.48
N GLU A 104 1.19 -32.51 -35.24
CA GLU A 104 1.58 -33.14 -33.98
C GLU A 104 1.81 -32.09 -32.89
N ILE A 105 2.33 -30.91 -33.27
CA ILE A 105 2.47 -29.76 -32.38
C ILE A 105 1.11 -29.18 -32.01
N GLU A 106 0.19 -29.06 -32.96
CA GLU A 106 -1.18 -28.63 -32.69
C GLU A 106 -1.92 -29.65 -31.80
N LEU A 107 -1.66 -30.95 -31.98
CA LEU A 107 -2.22 -32.00 -31.12
C LEU A 107 -1.73 -31.86 -29.67
N LEU A 108 -0.42 -31.63 -29.48
CA LEU A 108 0.17 -31.37 -28.15
C LEU A 108 -0.39 -30.06 -27.55
N ARG A 109 -0.49 -28.99 -28.36
CA ARG A 109 -1.05 -27.70 -27.95
C ARG A 109 -2.51 -27.83 -27.51
N ALA A 110 -3.32 -28.55 -28.28
CA ALA A 110 -4.73 -28.78 -28.00
C ALA A 110 -4.94 -29.64 -26.75
N TRP A 111 -4.05 -30.61 -26.49
CA TRP A 111 -4.09 -31.39 -25.25
C TRP A 111 -3.73 -30.55 -24.01
N ILE A 112 -2.68 -29.71 -24.10
CA ILE A 112 -2.29 -28.82 -23.00
C ILE A 112 -3.38 -27.77 -22.74
N ALA A 113 -3.89 -27.12 -23.78
CA ALA A 113 -5.02 -26.19 -23.70
C ALA A 113 -6.30 -26.87 -23.20
N GLY A 114 -6.47 -28.16 -23.51
CA GLY A 114 -7.56 -29.02 -23.06
C GLY A 114 -7.47 -29.48 -21.60
N GLY A 115 -6.44 -29.05 -20.85
CA GLY A 115 -6.31 -29.31 -19.41
C GLY A 115 -5.66 -30.64 -19.06
N LEU A 116 -4.75 -31.14 -19.89
CA LEU A 116 -3.91 -32.32 -19.58
C LEU A 116 -4.74 -33.54 -19.13
N LEU A 117 -5.74 -33.89 -19.94
CA LEU A 117 -6.62 -35.04 -19.70
C LEU A 117 -5.82 -36.35 -19.71
N GLU A 118 -5.87 -37.13 -18.64
CA GLU A 118 -5.23 -38.45 -18.57
C GLU A 118 -6.04 -39.51 -19.34
N THR A 119 -7.36 -39.58 -19.07
CA THR A 119 -8.34 -40.46 -19.72
C THR A 119 -9.57 -39.68 -20.17
N ASP A 120 -10.45 -40.29 -20.97
CA ASP A 120 -11.72 -39.71 -21.45
C ASP A 120 -12.71 -39.33 -20.32
N GLN A 121 -12.54 -39.97 -19.15
CA GLN A 121 -13.28 -39.72 -17.91
C GLN A 121 -12.58 -38.74 -16.96
N SER A 122 -11.30 -38.43 -17.15
CA SER A 122 -10.58 -37.49 -16.30
C SER A 122 -11.15 -36.07 -16.43
N LYS A 123 -11.22 -35.33 -15.33
CA LYS A 123 -11.59 -33.91 -15.38
C LYS A 123 -10.41 -33.11 -15.96
N ALA A 124 -10.70 -32.25 -16.93
CA ALA A 124 -9.72 -31.33 -17.48
C ALA A 124 -9.24 -30.39 -16.37
N LYS A 125 -7.93 -30.33 -16.13
CA LYS A 125 -7.28 -29.42 -15.16
C LYS A 125 -7.22 -27.97 -15.69
N ILE A 126 -8.17 -27.57 -16.54
CA ILE A 126 -8.27 -26.18 -17.00
C ILE A 126 -8.81 -25.37 -15.82
N ALA A 127 -8.04 -24.39 -15.36
CA ALA A 127 -8.53 -23.30 -14.54
C ALA A 127 -9.61 -22.53 -15.34
N ASN A 128 -10.85 -23.00 -15.29
CA ASN A 128 -11.99 -22.26 -15.83
C ASN A 128 -12.49 -21.32 -14.75
N ARG A 129 -12.00 -20.07 -14.76
CA ARG A 129 -12.75 -18.83 -14.50
C ARG A 129 -11.84 -17.59 -14.62
N PRO A 130 -12.21 -16.58 -15.42
CA PRO A 130 -11.82 -15.21 -15.15
C PRO A 130 -12.87 -14.53 -14.25
N LYS A 131 -12.35 -13.80 -13.26
CA LYS A 131 -13.01 -12.84 -12.35
C LYS A 131 -13.84 -13.40 -11.19
N VAL A 132 -13.13 -13.93 -10.19
CA VAL A 132 -13.02 -13.12 -8.96
C VAL A 132 -11.62 -12.56 -9.00
N ASP A 133 -11.48 -11.24 -8.88
CA ASP A 133 -10.18 -10.63 -8.63
C ASP A 133 -9.81 -10.97 -7.18
N LEU A 134 -9.48 -12.25 -6.94
CA LEU A 134 -8.78 -12.75 -5.76
C LEU A 134 -7.27 -12.67 -6.03
N ALA A 135 -6.84 -11.67 -6.82
CA ALA A 135 -5.51 -11.15 -6.68
C ALA A 135 -5.42 -10.52 -5.27
N LEU A 136 -5.16 -11.36 -4.28
CA LEU A 136 -4.27 -10.96 -3.21
C LEU A 136 -3.01 -10.50 -3.94
N GLY A 137 -2.95 -9.19 -4.25
CA GLY A 137 -1.82 -8.59 -4.96
C GLY A 137 -0.51 -8.98 -4.27
N GLU A 138 0.61 -8.98 -4.99
CA GLU A 138 1.93 -9.47 -4.55
C GLU A 138 2.00 -9.71 -3.04
N VAL A 139 1.83 -10.97 -2.63
CA VAL A 139 1.77 -11.33 -1.21
C VAL A 139 3.14 -11.04 -0.62
N ALA A 140 3.26 -9.87 0.00
CA ALA A 140 4.47 -9.47 0.68
C ALA A 140 4.68 -10.41 1.87
N PHE A 141 5.72 -11.24 1.80
CA PHE A 141 6.16 -12.06 2.91
C PHE A 141 6.73 -11.16 4.02
N GLY A 142 6.19 -11.30 5.23
CA GLY A 142 6.68 -10.58 6.40
C GLY A 142 5.99 -9.24 6.64
N ARG A 143 6.75 -8.30 7.24
CA ARG A 143 6.21 -7.05 7.77
C ARG A 143 5.75 -6.10 6.66
N PRO A 144 4.49 -5.65 6.67
CA PRO A 144 4.02 -4.64 5.73
C PRO A 144 4.59 -3.25 6.09
N ASP A 145 4.76 -2.38 5.09
CA ASP A 145 5.25 -1.00 5.27
C ASP A 145 4.38 -0.19 6.24
N VAL A 146 3.06 -0.36 6.12
CA VAL A 146 2.06 0.22 7.01
C VAL A 146 1.38 -0.92 7.75
N PRO A 147 1.46 -0.96 9.11
CA PRO A 147 0.74 -1.96 9.89
C PRO A 147 -0.78 -1.91 9.60
N PRO A 148 -1.40 -3.06 9.28
CA PRO A 148 -2.81 -3.11 8.92
C PRO A 148 -3.67 -2.82 10.14
N MET A 149 -4.34 -1.67 10.12
CA MET A 149 -5.30 -1.25 11.14
C MET A 149 -6.70 -1.15 10.53
N PRO A 150 -7.76 -1.41 11.32
CA PRO A 150 -9.13 -1.17 10.88
C PRO A 150 -9.33 0.32 10.51
N GLY A 151 -9.90 0.58 9.34
CA GLY A 151 -10.21 1.94 8.90
C GLY A 151 -11.35 2.60 9.69
N SER A 152 -11.64 3.87 9.39
CA SER A 152 -12.77 4.60 10.01
C SER A 152 -14.14 3.99 9.70
N ASP A 153 -14.23 3.24 8.60
CA ASP A 153 -15.47 2.70 8.05
C ASP A 153 -15.62 1.23 8.48
N GLN A 154 -15.51 1.00 9.78
CA GLN A 154 -15.64 -0.32 10.40
C GLN A 154 -16.98 -0.46 11.11
N LEU A 155 -17.51 -1.68 11.11
CA LEU A 155 -18.72 -1.96 11.86
C LEU A 155 -18.39 -1.92 13.35
N ILE A 156 -18.97 -0.98 14.09
CA ILE A 156 -18.80 -0.87 15.55
C ILE A 156 -20.08 -1.26 16.31
N GLU A 157 -21.16 -1.59 15.58
CA GLU A 157 -22.41 -2.09 16.15
C GLU A 157 -22.26 -3.58 16.48
N PRO A 158 -22.49 -4.00 17.73
CA PRO A 158 -22.52 -5.41 18.09
C PRO A 158 -23.61 -6.13 17.32
N VAL A 159 -23.25 -7.24 16.67
CA VAL A 159 -24.20 -8.14 15.99
C VAL A 159 -25.14 -8.78 17.01
N VAL A 160 -24.63 -9.07 18.20
CA VAL A 160 -25.40 -9.57 19.34
C VAL A 160 -24.88 -8.90 20.60
N HIS A 161 -25.81 -8.42 21.43
CA HIS A 161 -25.55 -8.00 22.80
C HIS A 161 -26.35 -8.90 23.76
N THR A 162 -25.67 -9.59 24.67
CA THR A 162 -26.30 -10.51 25.64
C THR A 162 -26.28 -9.94 27.05
N LYS A 163 -27.16 -10.41 27.93
CA LYS A 163 -27.11 -10.03 29.37
C LYS A 163 -25.93 -10.63 30.12
N ARG A 164 -25.36 -11.72 29.60
CA ARG A 164 -24.21 -12.42 30.18
C ARG A 164 -23.14 -12.58 29.11
N THR A 165 -21.89 -12.38 29.51
CA THR A 165 -20.71 -12.63 28.69
C THR A 165 -20.56 -14.14 28.44
N GLY A 166 -19.89 -14.49 27.34
CA GLY A 166 -19.62 -15.87 26.94
C GLY A 166 -18.14 -16.19 27.02
N ALA A 167 -17.80 -17.47 27.06
CA ALA A 167 -16.43 -17.96 27.08
C ALA A 167 -15.63 -17.50 25.85
N ILE A 168 -14.35 -17.16 26.07
CA ILE A 168 -13.42 -16.75 25.01
C ILE A 168 -12.71 -17.97 24.45
N PHE A 169 -13.27 -18.56 23.40
CA PHE A 169 -12.69 -19.75 22.76
C PHE A 169 -11.55 -19.42 21.80
N ALA A 170 -11.53 -18.21 21.24
CA ALA A 170 -10.58 -17.83 20.21
C ALA A 170 -10.07 -16.40 20.41
N MET A 171 -8.79 -16.20 20.15
CA MET A 171 -8.12 -14.91 20.23
C MET A 171 -6.85 -14.99 19.38
N ALA A 172 -6.50 -13.88 18.74
CA ALA A 172 -5.23 -13.69 18.07
C ALA A 172 -4.76 -12.25 18.25
N ALA A 173 -3.46 -12.04 18.44
CA ALA A 173 -2.84 -10.73 18.31
C ALA A 173 -2.32 -10.56 16.89
N ASN A 174 -2.44 -9.35 16.34
CA ASN A 174 -1.88 -9.04 15.04
C ASN A 174 -0.34 -9.01 15.15
N PRO A 175 0.39 -9.64 14.22
CA PRO A 175 1.84 -9.68 14.28
C PRO A 175 2.48 -8.31 14.06
N TRP A 176 1.86 -7.35 13.37
CA TRP A 176 2.52 -6.08 13.02
C TRP A 176 1.83 -4.83 13.58
N ALA A 177 0.54 -4.94 13.92
CA ALA A 177 -0.27 -3.83 14.40
C ALA A 177 -0.65 -3.99 15.88
N PRO A 178 -0.90 -2.89 16.63
CA PRO A 178 -1.40 -2.94 18.00
C PRO A 178 -2.90 -3.32 18.01
N LEU A 179 -3.20 -4.54 17.57
CA LEU A 179 -4.55 -5.02 17.35
C LEU A 179 -4.70 -6.44 17.90
N VAL A 180 -5.81 -6.70 18.59
CA VAL A 180 -6.20 -8.04 19.02
C VAL A 180 -7.60 -8.36 18.52
N ALA A 181 -7.78 -9.57 17.98
CA ALA A 181 -9.07 -10.12 17.62
C ALA A 181 -9.54 -11.07 18.72
N ILE A 182 -10.77 -10.89 19.20
CA ILE A 182 -11.37 -11.69 20.28
C ILE A 182 -12.65 -12.32 19.75
N GLY A 183 -12.74 -13.65 19.82
CA GLY A 183 -13.93 -14.40 19.47
C GLY A 183 -15.02 -14.21 20.53
N ALA A 184 -16.15 -13.63 20.13
CA ALA A 184 -17.34 -13.48 20.95
C ALA A 184 -18.52 -14.23 20.32
N GLN A 185 -19.70 -14.15 20.93
CA GLN A 185 -20.88 -14.84 20.44
C GLN A 185 -21.35 -14.24 19.10
N LYS A 186 -21.25 -15.01 18.01
CA LYS A 186 -21.63 -14.62 16.64
C LYS A 186 -20.88 -13.42 16.04
N GLN A 187 -19.79 -12.99 16.67
CA GLN A 187 -19.01 -11.83 16.25
C GLN A 187 -17.57 -11.96 16.73
N ILE A 188 -16.67 -11.24 16.07
CA ILE A 188 -15.27 -11.12 16.46
C ILE A 188 -15.02 -9.64 16.74
N LEU A 189 -14.48 -9.34 17.91
CA LEU A 189 -14.21 -7.98 18.36
C LEU A 189 -12.75 -7.64 18.08
N LEU A 190 -12.51 -6.49 17.44
CA LEU A 190 -11.19 -5.96 17.16
C LEU A 190 -10.92 -4.81 18.13
N TYR A 191 -9.92 -4.99 19.00
CA TYR A 191 -9.50 -3.97 19.98
C TYR A 191 -8.12 -3.46 19.65
N ASN A 192 -7.95 -2.13 19.77
CA ASN A 192 -6.63 -1.53 19.73
C ASN A 192 -5.92 -1.76 21.07
N THR A 193 -4.73 -2.35 21.06
CA THR A 193 -4.00 -2.72 22.28
C THR A 193 -3.26 -1.55 22.94
N ASP A 194 -3.23 -0.38 22.31
CA ASP A 194 -2.63 0.85 22.85
C ASP A 194 -3.67 1.77 23.46
N THR A 195 -4.82 1.96 22.79
CA THR A 195 -5.91 2.81 23.30
C THR A 195 -6.94 2.02 24.12
N TYR A 196 -6.97 0.69 24.00
CA TYR A 196 -7.98 -0.21 24.58
C TYR A 196 -9.40 0.03 24.06
N GLU A 197 -9.53 0.80 22.97
CA GLU A 197 -10.82 1.09 22.34
C GLU A 197 -11.19 0.02 21.31
N LEU A 198 -12.51 -0.17 21.14
CA LEU A 198 -13.07 -1.04 20.12
C LEU A 198 -12.86 -0.40 18.75
N ALA A 199 -11.98 -1.00 17.94
CA ALA A 199 -11.64 -0.54 16.59
C ALA A 199 -12.62 -1.07 15.52
N GLY A 200 -13.25 -2.21 15.75
CA GLY A 200 -14.23 -2.78 14.83
C GLY A 200 -14.80 -4.12 15.30
N ILE A 201 -15.84 -4.58 14.61
CA ILE A 201 -16.55 -5.83 14.85
C ILE A 201 -16.72 -6.54 13.52
N LEU A 202 -16.27 -7.79 13.45
CA LEU A 202 -16.44 -8.64 12.29
C LEU A 202 -17.59 -9.63 12.55
N PRO A 203 -18.67 -9.61 11.75
CA PRO A 203 -19.80 -10.52 11.95
C PRO A 203 -19.44 -11.98 11.65
N PHE A 204 -19.70 -12.89 12.59
CA PHE A 204 -19.55 -14.34 12.44
C PHE A 204 -20.90 -15.04 12.76
N ARG A 205 -21.93 -14.73 11.97
CA ARG A 205 -23.35 -15.04 12.28
C ARG A 205 -23.68 -16.54 12.39
N THR A 206 -22.81 -17.37 11.83
CA THR A 206 -22.90 -18.83 11.72
C THR A 206 -22.63 -19.59 13.03
N GLY A 207 -22.07 -18.94 14.05
CA GLY A 207 -21.94 -19.57 15.38
C GLY A 207 -20.87 -18.95 16.27
N PHE A 208 -20.01 -19.79 16.83
CA PHE A 208 -18.85 -19.36 17.61
C PHE A 208 -17.58 -19.54 16.79
N ALA A 209 -16.66 -18.58 16.89
CA ALA A 209 -15.29 -18.76 16.44
C ALA A 209 -14.56 -19.59 17.50
N TYR A 210 -13.99 -20.73 17.08
CA TYR A 210 -13.17 -21.59 17.91
C TYR A 210 -11.67 -21.38 17.70
N ASP A 211 -11.31 -20.85 16.53
CA ASP A 211 -9.92 -20.49 16.22
C ASP A 211 -9.88 -19.18 15.45
N LEU A 212 -8.86 -18.38 15.74
CA LEU A 212 -8.59 -17.10 15.10
C LEU A 212 -7.09 -17.04 14.83
N LYS A 213 -6.71 -16.71 13.59
CA LYS A 213 -5.31 -16.51 13.19
C LYS A 213 -5.20 -15.36 12.21
N PHE A 214 -4.18 -14.53 12.38
CA PHE A 214 -3.83 -13.53 11.37
C PHE A 214 -2.93 -14.17 10.33
N SER A 215 -3.12 -13.77 9.07
CA SER A 215 -2.14 -14.03 8.00
C SER A 215 -0.76 -13.45 8.36
N GLY A 216 0.30 -13.98 7.73
CA GLY A 216 1.68 -13.56 8.01
C GLY A 216 1.94 -12.06 7.83
N ASN A 217 1.20 -11.38 6.95
CA ASN A 217 1.29 -9.92 6.77
C ASN A 217 0.33 -9.13 7.70
N GLY A 218 -0.52 -9.81 8.48
CA GLY A 218 -1.50 -9.22 9.39
C GLY A 218 -2.73 -8.59 8.73
N LYS A 219 -2.85 -8.58 7.40
CA LYS A 219 -3.95 -7.92 6.69
C LYS A 219 -5.23 -8.75 6.74
N LEU A 220 -5.10 -10.07 6.63
CA LEU A 220 -6.22 -11.00 6.71
C LEU A 220 -6.32 -11.63 8.09
N LEU A 221 -7.54 -11.89 8.53
CA LEU A 221 -7.87 -12.70 9.70
C LEU A 221 -8.74 -13.86 9.27
N ILE A 222 -8.31 -15.08 9.59
CA ILE A 222 -9.13 -16.27 9.41
C ILE A 222 -9.83 -16.62 10.73
N ALA A 223 -11.10 -16.96 10.63
CA ALA A 223 -11.93 -17.42 11.73
C ALA A 223 -12.49 -18.81 11.43
N GLY A 224 -11.99 -19.82 12.12
CA GLY A 224 -12.52 -21.18 12.10
C GLY A 224 -13.64 -21.32 13.11
N GLY A 225 -14.80 -21.79 12.69
CA GLY A 225 -15.87 -21.97 13.65
C GLY A 225 -17.16 -22.53 13.08
N GLY A 226 -18.25 -22.28 13.80
CA GLY A 226 -19.60 -22.63 13.39
C GLY A 226 -20.48 -23.02 14.56
N ARG A 227 -21.55 -23.76 14.27
CA ARG A 227 -22.48 -24.24 15.28
C ARG A 227 -22.18 -25.70 15.60
N PRO A 228 -21.90 -26.02 16.88
CA PRO A 228 -21.69 -27.41 17.31
C PRO A 228 -22.81 -28.33 16.84
N GLY A 229 -22.45 -29.41 16.14
CA GLY A 229 -23.39 -30.43 15.65
C GLY A 229 -24.26 -30.03 14.45
N ALA A 230 -24.01 -28.89 13.80
CA ALA A 230 -24.80 -28.46 12.63
C ALA A 230 -23.95 -28.15 11.41
N HIS A 231 -23.12 -27.11 11.46
CA HIS A 231 -22.26 -26.70 10.35
C HIS A 231 -21.00 -25.99 10.85
N GLY A 232 -19.90 -26.16 10.12
CA GLY A 232 -18.62 -25.49 10.37
C GLY A 232 -17.96 -25.09 9.05
N HIS A 233 -17.19 -24.00 9.12
CA HIS A 233 -16.55 -23.35 7.99
C HIS A 233 -15.45 -22.43 8.55
N ALA A 234 -14.54 -22.02 7.69
CA ALA A 234 -13.56 -20.98 7.99
C ALA A 234 -13.86 -19.75 7.13
N VAL A 235 -13.90 -18.58 7.76
CA VAL A 235 -14.19 -17.31 7.10
C VAL A 235 -12.94 -16.45 7.13
N VAL A 236 -12.60 -15.83 5.99
CA VAL A 236 -11.48 -14.90 5.89
C VAL A 236 -12.00 -13.48 5.80
N TYR A 237 -11.49 -12.62 6.67
CA TYR A 237 -11.81 -11.20 6.73
C TYR A 237 -10.59 -10.36 6.36
N ASP A 238 -10.82 -9.25 5.66
CA ASP A 238 -9.84 -8.18 5.52
C ASP A 238 -10.00 -7.22 6.70
N ILE A 239 -8.93 -7.06 7.48
CA ILE A 239 -8.93 -6.24 8.70
C ILE A 239 -9.05 -4.75 8.40
N THR A 240 -8.51 -4.29 7.27
CA THR A 240 -8.54 -2.86 6.93
C THR A 240 -9.94 -2.41 6.57
N THR A 241 -10.67 -3.23 5.79
CA THR A 241 -12.03 -2.94 5.33
C THR A 241 -13.12 -3.50 6.24
N GLY A 242 -12.80 -4.51 7.07
CA GLY A 242 -13.74 -5.17 7.97
C GLY A 242 -14.68 -6.15 7.27
N ARG A 243 -14.43 -6.44 6.00
CA ARG A 243 -15.31 -7.24 5.15
C ARG A 243 -14.84 -8.68 5.07
N LYS A 244 -15.82 -9.57 4.96
CA LYS A 244 -15.56 -10.95 4.55
C LYS A 244 -15.05 -10.95 3.11
N VAL A 245 -13.87 -11.52 2.89
CA VAL A 245 -13.30 -11.70 1.54
C VAL A 245 -13.91 -12.95 0.92
N PHE A 246 -13.84 -14.08 1.61
CA PHE A 246 -14.42 -15.36 1.19
C PHE A 246 -14.58 -16.30 2.39
N ASP A 247 -15.32 -17.39 2.19
CA ASP A 247 -15.52 -18.46 3.16
C ASP A 247 -15.29 -19.82 2.51
N VAL A 248 -14.63 -20.72 3.25
CA VAL A 248 -14.27 -22.07 2.80
C VAL A 248 -14.71 -23.12 3.81
N GLY A 249 -15.00 -24.31 3.29
CA GLY A 249 -15.49 -25.42 4.09
C GLY A 249 -17.01 -25.37 4.31
N ASN A 250 -17.62 -26.55 4.31
CA ASN A 250 -19.00 -26.77 4.74
C ASN A 250 -19.03 -28.10 5.51
N GLU A 251 -18.33 -28.10 6.63
CA GLU A 251 -18.20 -29.26 7.50
C GLU A 251 -19.52 -29.50 8.25
N PRO A 252 -19.93 -30.75 8.45
CA PRO A 252 -21.15 -31.08 9.21
C PRO A 252 -21.03 -30.77 10.72
N ARG A 253 -19.85 -30.32 11.17
CA ARG A 253 -19.55 -29.95 12.56
C ARG A 253 -18.67 -28.71 12.57
N ALA A 254 -18.72 -27.97 13.68
CA ALA A 254 -17.88 -26.79 13.87
C ALA A 254 -16.40 -27.11 13.64
N VAL A 255 -15.74 -26.21 12.91
CA VAL A 255 -14.29 -26.22 12.70
C VAL A 255 -13.63 -25.82 14.01
N LEU A 256 -12.64 -26.61 14.46
CA LEU A 256 -11.96 -26.39 15.74
C LEU A 256 -10.59 -25.72 15.56
N GLY A 257 -9.94 -25.93 14.42
CA GLY A 257 -8.70 -25.25 14.06
C GLY A 257 -8.77 -24.78 12.62
N ALA A 258 -8.31 -23.57 12.34
CA ALA A 258 -8.24 -23.04 10.98
C ALA A 258 -7.07 -22.07 10.86
N ASP A 259 -6.28 -22.25 9.80
CA ASP A 259 -5.16 -21.36 9.53
C ASP A 259 -4.99 -21.11 8.02
N ILE A 260 -4.38 -19.98 7.69
CA ILE A 260 -4.06 -19.57 6.33
C ILE A 260 -2.54 -19.56 6.17
N SER A 261 -2.03 -20.11 5.07
CA SER A 261 -0.60 -20.12 4.79
C SER A 261 -0.06 -18.69 4.64
N SER A 262 1.22 -18.48 4.94
CA SER A 262 1.82 -17.13 4.91
C SER A 262 1.88 -16.53 3.50
N ASP A 263 2.01 -17.39 2.48
CA ASP A 263 1.86 -17.06 1.05
C ASP A 263 0.39 -16.83 0.63
N GLN A 264 -0.56 -17.04 1.55
CA GLN A 264 -2.00 -16.91 1.37
C GLN A 264 -2.56 -17.77 0.22
N SER A 265 -1.86 -18.84 -0.17
CA SER A 265 -2.28 -19.73 -1.27
C SER A 265 -3.23 -20.85 -0.80
N GLN A 266 -3.17 -21.20 0.49
CA GLN A 266 -3.89 -22.35 1.05
C GLN A 266 -4.50 -22.05 2.42
N ILE A 267 -5.63 -22.70 2.70
CA ILE A 267 -6.29 -22.68 4.00
C ILE A 267 -6.46 -24.12 4.49
N ALA A 268 -6.02 -24.38 5.72
CA ALA A 268 -6.19 -25.68 6.35
C ALA A 268 -7.28 -25.61 7.43
N ILE A 269 -8.15 -26.62 7.44
CA ILE A 269 -9.27 -26.75 8.37
C ILE A 269 -9.16 -28.07 9.13
N GLY A 270 -9.17 -27.99 10.45
CA GLY A 270 -9.28 -29.09 11.39
C GLY A 270 -10.71 -29.27 11.87
N SER A 271 -11.27 -30.46 11.61
CA SER A 271 -12.67 -30.77 11.92
C SER A 271 -12.79 -31.98 12.87
N PRO A 272 -13.87 -32.06 13.66
CA PRO A 272 -14.25 -33.27 14.39
C PRO A 272 -14.48 -34.51 13.51
N THR A 273 -14.47 -34.35 12.17
CA THR A 273 -14.46 -35.45 11.19
C THR A 273 -13.13 -36.21 11.15
N LYS A 274 -12.13 -35.79 11.96
CA LYS A 274 -10.78 -36.40 12.06
C LYS A 274 -9.92 -36.24 10.81
N LEU A 275 -10.39 -35.42 9.88
CA LEU A 275 -9.71 -35.08 8.66
C LEU A 275 -9.21 -33.65 8.76
N VAL A 276 -8.03 -33.41 8.20
CA VAL A 276 -7.57 -32.07 7.88
C VAL A 276 -7.90 -31.85 6.41
N LYS A 277 -8.63 -30.78 6.11
CA LYS A 277 -8.94 -30.41 4.73
C LYS A 277 -8.19 -29.15 4.37
N VAL A 278 -7.50 -29.18 3.24
CA VAL A 278 -6.74 -28.04 2.72
C VAL A 278 -7.41 -27.55 1.45
N TYR A 279 -7.71 -26.27 1.41
CA TYR A 279 -8.39 -25.59 0.30
C TYR A 279 -7.44 -24.59 -0.34
N SER A 280 -7.56 -24.38 -1.67
CA SER A 280 -6.88 -23.26 -2.33
C SER A 280 -7.68 -21.98 -2.11
N THR A 281 -6.97 -20.87 -1.92
CA THR A 281 -7.58 -19.53 -1.79
C THR A 281 -7.98 -18.90 -3.12
N ILE A 282 -7.45 -19.42 -4.25
CA ILE A 282 -7.68 -18.87 -5.58
C ILE A 282 -9.06 -19.28 -6.11
N ASP A 283 -9.38 -20.57 -6.03
CA ASP A 283 -10.61 -21.16 -6.59
C ASP A 283 -11.56 -21.70 -5.52
N GLY A 284 -11.13 -21.79 -4.26
CA GLY A 284 -11.90 -22.37 -3.17
C GLY A 284 -12.04 -23.89 -3.25
N GLU A 285 -11.27 -24.56 -4.12
CA GLU A 285 -11.34 -26.01 -4.29
C GLU A 285 -10.56 -26.76 -3.20
N LEU A 286 -11.00 -27.98 -2.90
CA LEU A 286 -10.33 -28.88 -1.96
C LEU A 286 -9.07 -29.46 -2.63
N LEU A 287 -7.89 -29.07 -2.15
CA LEU A 287 -6.60 -29.60 -2.59
C LEU A 287 -6.32 -30.96 -1.95
N TYR A 288 -6.38 -31.03 -0.61
CA TYR A 288 -5.99 -32.21 0.15
C TYR A 288 -7.02 -32.58 1.21
N ALA A 289 -7.24 -33.89 1.37
CA ALA A 289 -7.99 -34.48 2.47
C ALA A 289 -7.07 -35.42 3.27
N LEU A 290 -6.38 -34.87 4.26
CA LEU A 290 -5.32 -35.54 5.00
C LEU A 290 -5.93 -36.43 6.09
N LYS A 291 -5.67 -37.74 5.99
CA LYS A 291 -6.23 -38.77 6.87
C LYS A 291 -5.12 -39.49 7.65
N LYS A 292 -4.90 -39.06 8.88
CA LYS A 292 -3.95 -39.68 9.83
C LYS A 292 -4.43 -39.63 11.28
N HIS A 293 -5.07 -38.53 11.68
CA HIS A 293 -5.57 -38.34 13.03
C HIS A 293 -6.63 -39.38 13.42
N THR A 294 -6.57 -39.81 14.67
CA THR A 294 -7.44 -40.86 15.21
C THR A 294 -8.65 -40.30 15.95
N ASP A 295 -8.60 -39.02 16.29
CA ASP A 295 -9.69 -38.29 16.94
C ASP A 295 -9.85 -36.87 16.34
N TRP A 296 -10.69 -36.03 16.96
CA TRP A 296 -10.97 -34.67 16.49
C TRP A 296 -9.69 -33.87 16.31
N VAL A 297 -9.51 -33.27 15.14
CA VAL A 297 -8.42 -32.32 14.91
C VAL A 297 -8.80 -31.03 15.63
N THR A 298 -8.04 -30.68 16.66
CA THR A 298 -8.34 -29.59 17.60
C THR A 298 -7.59 -28.31 17.26
N THR A 299 -6.47 -28.40 16.54
CA THR A 299 -5.64 -27.23 16.20
C THR A 299 -4.84 -27.50 14.92
N VAL A 300 -4.59 -26.43 14.18
CA VAL A 300 -3.91 -26.41 12.89
C VAL A 300 -3.04 -25.15 12.86
N ALA A 301 -1.80 -25.25 12.37
CA ALA A 301 -0.90 -24.11 12.24
C ALA A 301 0.08 -24.28 11.07
N TYR A 302 0.09 -23.33 10.14
CA TYR A 302 1.10 -23.25 9.10
C TYR A 302 2.41 -22.68 9.65
N SER A 303 3.54 -23.14 9.12
CA SER A 303 4.82 -22.51 9.38
C SER A 303 4.89 -21.12 8.71
N PRO A 304 5.62 -20.16 9.31
CA PRO A 304 5.80 -18.82 8.73
C PRO A 304 6.38 -18.79 7.32
N ASP A 305 7.15 -19.80 6.91
CA ASP A 305 7.67 -19.99 5.55
C ASP A 305 6.68 -20.64 4.56
N ALA A 306 5.47 -21.00 5.01
CA ALA A 306 4.43 -21.74 4.29
C ALA A 306 4.81 -23.16 3.83
N VAL A 307 5.98 -23.68 4.18
CA VAL A 307 6.47 -25.00 3.70
C VAL A 307 5.80 -26.16 4.44
N LEU A 308 5.50 -25.98 5.72
CA LEU A 308 4.98 -27.03 6.60
C LEU A 308 3.62 -26.65 7.19
N LEU A 309 2.82 -27.68 7.45
CA LEU A 309 1.54 -27.59 8.14
C LEU A 309 1.58 -28.53 9.36
N ALA A 310 1.38 -28.00 10.56
CA ALA A 310 1.28 -28.80 11.78
C ALA A 310 -0.18 -28.96 12.21
N THR A 311 -0.57 -30.17 12.61
CA THR A 311 -1.94 -30.48 13.03
C THR A 311 -1.94 -31.36 14.29
N GLY A 312 -2.81 -31.02 15.23
CA GLY A 312 -2.96 -31.71 16.51
C GLY A 312 -4.36 -32.29 16.70
N ASP A 313 -4.47 -33.45 17.34
CA ASP A 313 -5.75 -34.06 17.68
C ASP A 313 -6.00 -34.24 19.17
N ARG A 314 -7.25 -34.56 19.48
CA ARG A 314 -7.76 -34.80 20.82
C ARG A 314 -7.16 -36.04 21.51
N ALA A 315 -6.57 -36.97 20.76
CA ALA A 315 -5.92 -38.17 21.30
C ALA A 315 -4.42 -37.96 21.58
N GLY A 316 -3.87 -36.76 21.35
CA GLY A 316 -2.46 -36.45 21.54
C GLY A 316 -1.60 -36.64 20.28
N GLY A 317 -2.22 -36.98 19.15
CA GLY A 317 -1.54 -37.11 17.86
C GLY A 317 -1.13 -35.75 17.31
N LEU A 318 0.16 -35.57 17.05
CA LEU A 318 0.73 -34.40 16.38
C LEU A 318 1.40 -34.82 15.07
N VAL A 319 0.97 -34.24 13.96
CA VAL A 319 1.45 -34.59 12.62
C VAL A 319 1.88 -33.31 11.91
N VAL A 320 3.03 -33.36 11.26
CA VAL A 320 3.55 -32.29 10.40
C VAL A 320 3.51 -32.78 8.97
N TRP A 321 3.02 -31.94 8.07
CA TRP A 321 2.79 -32.23 6.67
C TRP A 321 3.58 -31.25 5.80
N GLU A 322 3.98 -31.68 4.62
CA GLU A 322 4.44 -30.79 3.55
C GLU A 322 3.23 -30.08 2.93
N THR A 323 3.21 -28.75 2.97
CA THR A 323 2.08 -27.93 2.50
C THR A 323 1.73 -28.18 1.03
N PHE A 324 2.74 -28.22 0.15
CA PHE A 324 2.51 -28.32 -1.30
C PHE A 324 2.23 -29.73 -1.82
N THR A 325 2.51 -30.78 -1.05
CA THR A 325 2.32 -32.17 -1.49
C THR A 325 1.26 -32.91 -0.67
N GLY A 326 0.90 -32.38 0.50
CA GLY A 326 0.03 -33.05 1.47
C GLY A 326 0.65 -34.32 2.06
N ARG A 327 1.94 -34.56 1.89
CA ARG A 327 2.64 -35.74 2.43
C ARG A 327 2.99 -35.53 3.90
N ILE A 328 3.01 -36.61 4.67
CA ILE A 328 3.46 -36.57 6.06
C ILE A 328 4.97 -36.30 6.06
N PHE A 329 5.37 -35.20 6.68
CA PHE A 329 6.77 -34.87 6.96
C PHE A 329 7.23 -35.53 8.25
N TYR A 330 6.50 -35.34 9.35
CA TYR A 330 6.75 -36.03 10.63
C TYR A 330 5.48 -36.44 11.35
N THR A 331 5.57 -37.49 12.16
CA THR A 331 4.60 -37.79 13.22
C THR A 331 5.32 -37.62 14.55
N LEU A 332 4.95 -36.59 15.30
CA LEU A 332 5.62 -36.20 16.54
C LEU A 332 4.85 -36.82 17.72
N GLY A 333 5.48 -37.78 18.39
CA GLY A 333 4.88 -38.47 19.54
C GLY A 333 5.36 -37.89 20.87
N GLY A 334 4.45 -37.67 21.82
CA GLY A 334 4.84 -37.29 23.19
C GLY A 334 3.74 -36.74 24.08
N HIS A 335 2.64 -36.20 23.54
CA HIS A 335 1.51 -35.75 24.34
C HIS A 335 0.61 -36.93 24.75
N ASP A 336 0.30 -37.03 26.05
CA ASP A 336 -0.58 -38.07 26.61
C ASP A 336 -2.06 -37.64 26.71
N GLY A 337 -2.37 -36.45 26.19
CA GLY A 337 -3.71 -35.89 26.14
C GLY A 337 -3.88 -34.98 24.93
N ALA A 338 -5.11 -34.46 24.73
CA ALA A 338 -5.43 -33.61 23.58
C ALA A 338 -4.40 -32.50 23.37
N VAL A 339 -3.92 -32.38 22.12
CA VAL A 339 -3.11 -31.22 21.70
C VAL A 339 -4.06 -30.04 21.56
N THR A 340 -3.91 -29.02 22.40
CA THR A 340 -4.86 -27.91 22.51
C THR A 340 -4.46 -26.71 21.67
N SER A 341 -3.16 -26.49 21.45
CA SER A 341 -2.67 -25.37 20.68
C SER A 341 -1.30 -25.66 20.05
N LEU A 342 -1.07 -25.06 18.89
CA LEU A 342 0.17 -25.11 18.12
C LEU A 342 0.58 -23.68 17.75
N THR A 343 1.86 -23.39 17.87
CA THR A 343 2.43 -22.12 17.41
C THR A 343 3.86 -22.33 16.94
N TRP A 344 4.25 -21.56 15.93
CA TRP A 344 5.55 -21.62 15.30
C TRP A 344 6.41 -20.44 15.74
N ARG A 345 7.71 -20.68 15.87
CA ARG A 345 8.67 -19.57 15.93
C ARG A 345 8.84 -18.97 14.53
N ASP A 346 9.09 -17.67 14.45
CA ASP A 346 9.22 -16.94 13.18
C ASP A 346 10.19 -17.55 12.16
N ASP A 347 11.23 -18.25 12.64
CA ASP A 347 12.23 -18.88 11.77
C ASP A 347 11.79 -20.23 11.20
N SER A 348 10.56 -20.67 11.46
CA SER A 348 9.96 -21.95 11.01
C SER A 348 10.70 -23.21 11.45
N ASN A 349 11.77 -23.10 12.24
CA ASN A 349 12.58 -24.24 12.66
C ASN A 349 12.07 -24.91 13.94
N ILE A 350 11.28 -24.18 14.73
CA ILE A 350 10.76 -24.65 16.01
C ILE A 350 9.24 -24.57 16.02
N LEU A 351 8.61 -25.72 16.25
CA LEU A 351 7.18 -25.83 16.55
C LEU A 351 7.02 -26.01 18.06
N ALA A 352 6.16 -25.22 18.71
CA ALA A 352 5.70 -25.47 20.06
C ALA A 352 4.30 -26.09 20.05
N SER A 353 4.10 -27.09 20.89
CA SER A 353 2.81 -27.75 21.10
C SER A 353 2.44 -27.76 22.57
N ALA A 354 1.15 -27.51 22.85
CA ALA A 354 0.57 -27.55 24.17
C ALA A 354 -0.50 -28.64 24.26
N GLY A 355 -0.66 -29.22 25.44
CA GLY A 355 -1.66 -30.27 25.64
C GLY A 355 -2.37 -30.23 26.99
N ASN A 356 -3.49 -30.97 27.03
CA ASN A 356 -4.25 -31.23 28.26
C ASN A 356 -3.46 -32.06 29.30
N ASP A 357 -2.30 -32.60 28.93
CA ASP A 357 -1.33 -33.20 29.85
C ASP A 357 -0.56 -32.15 30.69
N GLY A 358 -0.79 -30.85 30.46
CA GLY A 358 -0.18 -29.75 31.21
C GLY A 358 1.23 -29.38 30.74
N GLN A 359 1.70 -30.07 29.70
CA GLN A 359 3.03 -29.93 29.15
C GLN A 359 3.03 -29.01 27.94
N VAL A 360 4.09 -28.20 27.83
CA VAL A 360 4.49 -27.57 26.57
C VAL A 360 5.71 -28.31 26.04
N ARG A 361 5.72 -28.65 24.75
CA ARG A 361 6.82 -29.33 24.07
C ARG A 361 7.30 -28.49 22.89
N MET A 362 8.60 -28.50 22.64
CA MET A 362 9.23 -27.83 21.51
C MET A 362 9.92 -28.84 20.61
N TRP A 363 9.71 -28.71 19.31
CA TRP A 363 10.15 -29.65 18.29
C TRP A 363 11.00 -28.93 17.27
N ARG A 364 12.16 -29.49 16.92
CA ARG A 364 13.01 -28.96 15.86
C ARG A 364 12.69 -29.63 14.54
N MET A 365 12.41 -28.84 13.51
CA MET A 365 12.01 -29.39 12.20
C MET A 365 13.18 -29.95 11.38
N ALA A 366 14.42 -29.56 11.68
CA ALA A 366 15.59 -30.10 10.99
C ALA A 366 15.75 -31.63 11.15
N ASP A 367 15.33 -32.18 12.30
CA ASP A 367 15.49 -33.59 12.66
C ASP A 367 14.23 -34.25 13.25
N GLY A 368 13.15 -33.48 13.45
CA GLY A 368 11.89 -33.96 14.04
C GLY A 368 11.98 -34.25 15.55
N ASN A 369 13.07 -33.87 16.21
CA ASN A 369 13.31 -34.22 17.61
C ASN A 369 12.67 -33.23 18.58
N GLN A 370 12.19 -33.73 19.71
CA GLN A 370 11.81 -32.89 20.85
C GLN A 370 13.05 -32.26 21.46
N VAL A 371 13.17 -30.93 21.40
CA VAL A 371 14.32 -30.21 21.97
C VAL A 371 14.10 -29.81 23.42
N ARG A 372 12.85 -29.55 23.83
CA ARG A 372 12.49 -29.16 25.21
C ARG A 372 11.06 -29.59 25.55
N ASN A 373 10.81 -29.80 26.84
CA ASN A 373 9.47 -29.85 27.42
C ASN A 373 9.48 -29.32 28.85
N TRP A 374 8.32 -28.87 29.34
CA TRP A 374 8.13 -28.49 30.74
C TRP A 374 6.66 -28.50 31.13
N GLN A 375 6.40 -28.67 32.42
CA GLN A 375 5.07 -28.53 33.01
C GLN A 375 4.74 -27.03 33.11
N ALA A 376 3.82 -26.54 32.27
CA ALA A 376 3.44 -25.14 32.26
C ALA A 376 2.28 -24.84 33.20
N HIS A 377 1.28 -25.72 33.27
CA HIS A 377 0.06 -25.51 34.05
C HIS A 377 -0.43 -26.81 34.69
N ASP A 378 -0.95 -26.71 35.93
CA ASP A 378 -1.60 -27.83 36.61
C ASP A 378 -3.01 -28.03 36.03
N GLY A 379 -3.31 -29.24 35.55
CA GLY A 379 -4.62 -29.59 34.98
C GLY A 379 -4.78 -29.37 33.47
N GLY A 380 -3.74 -28.91 32.77
CA GLY A 380 -3.72 -28.82 31.31
C GLY A 380 -3.48 -27.41 30.78
N VAL A 381 -2.75 -27.33 29.66
CA VAL A 381 -2.55 -26.08 28.91
C VAL A 381 -3.67 -25.95 27.90
N THR A 382 -4.32 -24.79 27.85
CA THR A 382 -5.44 -24.52 26.94
C THR A 382 -4.98 -23.79 25.68
N SER A 383 -3.95 -22.95 25.81
CA SER A 383 -3.45 -22.14 24.70
C SER A 383 -1.99 -21.75 24.90
N ILE A 384 -1.26 -21.58 23.79
CA ILE A 384 0.11 -21.06 23.74
C ILE A 384 0.28 -20.13 22.55
N ASP A 385 1.20 -19.17 22.68
CA ASP A 385 1.59 -18.27 21.60
C ASP A 385 3.07 -17.86 21.70
N PHE A 386 3.72 -17.65 20.55
CA PHE A 386 5.10 -17.15 20.46
C PHE A 386 5.10 -15.64 20.27
N ASP A 387 6.10 -14.97 20.84
CA ASP A 387 6.47 -13.63 20.38
C ASP A 387 7.68 -13.65 19.43
N HIS A 388 7.92 -12.50 18.80
CA HIS A 388 9.05 -12.31 17.89
C HIS A 388 10.43 -12.30 18.59
N GLN A 389 10.47 -12.33 19.92
CA GLN A 389 11.70 -12.52 20.71
C GLN A 389 11.95 -14.01 21.04
N GLY A 390 11.03 -14.89 20.64
CA GLY A 390 11.07 -16.33 20.93
C GLY A 390 10.58 -16.71 22.33
N ARG A 391 10.01 -15.76 23.10
CA ARG A 391 9.34 -16.06 24.36
C ARG A 391 7.99 -16.71 24.08
N ILE A 392 7.48 -17.44 25.06
CA ILE A 392 6.21 -18.16 24.96
C ILE A 392 5.27 -17.66 26.04
N VAL A 393 4.03 -17.37 25.68
CA VAL A 393 2.93 -17.19 26.63
C VAL A 393 2.07 -18.44 26.63
N SER A 394 1.55 -18.82 27.80
CA SER A 394 0.62 -19.93 27.95
C SER A 394 -0.55 -19.56 28.84
N ALA A 395 -1.72 -20.16 28.58
CA ALA A 395 -2.87 -20.17 29.46
C ALA A 395 -3.24 -21.60 29.83
N GLY A 396 -3.81 -21.79 31.02
CA GLY A 396 -4.14 -23.13 31.49
C GLY A 396 -5.30 -23.21 32.48
N ARG A 397 -5.60 -24.45 32.85
CA ARG A 397 -6.71 -24.77 33.75
C ARG A 397 -6.46 -24.39 35.22
N ASP A 398 -5.23 -24.01 35.54
CA ASP A 398 -4.88 -23.38 36.82
C ASP A 398 -5.39 -21.92 36.93
N ARG A 399 -6.11 -21.43 35.91
CA ARG A 399 -6.73 -20.10 35.80
C ARG A 399 -5.73 -18.96 35.63
N THR A 400 -4.49 -19.27 35.29
CA THR A 400 -3.45 -18.26 35.09
C THR A 400 -2.99 -18.22 33.64
N ALA A 401 -2.48 -17.06 33.24
CA ALA A 401 -1.55 -16.96 32.12
C ALA A 401 -0.12 -16.90 32.66
N LYS A 402 0.85 -17.43 31.91
CA LYS A 402 2.27 -17.44 32.27
C LYS A 402 3.14 -17.05 31.07
N LEU A 403 4.28 -16.43 31.35
CA LEU A 403 5.29 -16.05 30.36
C LEU A 403 6.57 -16.85 30.62
N TRP A 404 7.15 -17.39 29.56
CA TRP A 404 8.30 -18.29 29.58
C TRP A 404 9.40 -17.81 28.65
N LYS A 405 10.64 -18.11 29.02
CA LYS A 405 11.78 -18.06 28.13
C LYS A 405 11.68 -19.17 27.07
N PRO A 406 12.38 -19.02 25.94
CA PRO A 406 12.46 -20.08 24.92
C PRO A 406 13.03 -21.42 25.43
N ASP A 407 13.70 -21.45 26.58
CA ASP A 407 14.26 -22.65 27.20
C ASP A 407 13.30 -23.33 28.20
N GLY A 408 12.09 -22.80 28.39
CA GLY A 408 11.10 -23.27 29.37
C GLY A 408 11.25 -22.66 30.77
N GLY A 409 12.21 -21.75 30.98
CA GLY A 409 12.34 -21.03 32.24
C GLY A 409 11.20 -20.02 32.44
N GLY A 410 10.44 -20.15 33.52
CA GLY A 410 9.34 -19.23 33.86
C GLY A 410 9.85 -17.81 34.14
N ILE A 411 9.19 -16.81 33.56
CA ILE A 411 9.47 -15.37 33.75
C ILE A 411 8.43 -14.76 34.68
N HIS A 412 7.14 -14.85 34.32
CA HIS A 412 6.03 -14.29 35.07
C HIS A 412 4.85 -15.26 35.15
N THR A 413 4.12 -15.20 36.25
CA THR A 413 2.73 -15.69 36.35
C THR A 413 1.84 -14.47 36.54
N PHE A 414 0.84 -14.32 35.69
CA PHE A 414 -0.08 -13.19 35.73
C PHE A 414 -1.22 -13.44 36.73
N GLU A 415 -1.97 -12.38 37.03
CA GLU A 415 -3.14 -12.45 37.92
C GLU A 415 -4.13 -13.55 37.48
N ALA A 416 -4.55 -14.39 38.42
CA ALA A 416 -5.48 -15.47 38.15
C ALA A 416 -6.88 -14.94 37.79
N PHE A 417 -7.55 -15.65 36.88
CA PHE A 417 -8.97 -15.49 36.59
C PHE A 417 -9.83 -16.20 37.63
N ASP A 418 -11.12 -15.86 37.63
CA ASP A 418 -12.11 -16.52 38.49
C ASP A 418 -12.32 -17.98 38.04
N GLU A 419 -12.32 -18.19 36.72
CA GLU A 419 -12.48 -19.48 36.06
C GLU A 419 -11.31 -19.82 35.11
N LEU A 420 -11.41 -20.94 34.40
CA LEU A 420 -10.42 -21.46 33.46
C LEU A 420 -9.96 -20.39 32.46
N ALA A 421 -8.64 -20.17 32.36
CA ALA A 421 -8.06 -19.38 31.28
C ALA A 421 -8.06 -20.23 30.00
N LEU A 422 -8.70 -19.73 28.94
CA LEU A 422 -8.95 -20.51 27.72
C LEU A 422 -8.02 -20.17 26.59
N GLN A 423 -7.70 -18.89 26.43
CA GLN A 423 -6.92 -18.42 25.29
C GLN A 423 -5.95 -17.33 25.71
N VAL A 424 -4.77 -17.31 25.08
CA VAL A 424 -3.73 -16.30 25.28
C VAL A 424 -3.20 -15.81 23.93
N ALA A 425 -2.75 -14.56 23.88
CA ALA A 425 -2.01 -13.98 22.77
C ALA A 425 -0.99 -12.97 23.29
N ILE A 426 0.08 -12.72 22.53
CA ILE A 426 1.11 -11.71 22.87
C ILE A 426 1.33 -10.74 21.71
N THR A 427 1.42 -9.44 22.00
CA THR A 427 1.63 -8.41 20.98
C THR A 427 3.12 -8.30 20.59
N HIS A 428 3.40 -8.06 19.29
CA HIS A 428 4.77 -8.04 18.75
C HIS A 428 5.66 -6.96 19.37
N LYS A 429 5.18 -5.72 19.52
CA LYS A 429 6.06 -4.56 19.78
C LYS A 429 6.26 -4.27 21.27
N ASP A 430 5.21 -4.42 22.06
CA ASP A 430 5.18 -3.98 23.47
C ASP A 430 5.24 -5.15 24.45
N GLY A 431 5.17 -6.39 23.95
CA GLY A 431 5.06 -7.57 24.79
C GLY A 431 3.84 -7.51 25.71
N LYS A 432 2.69 -7.00 25.24
CA LYS A 432 1.47 -7.05 26.04
C LYS A 432 0.92 -8.47 25.96
N VAL A 433 0.67 -9.08 27.12
CA VAL A 433 0.04 -10.41 27.21
C VAL A 433 -1.45 -10.20 27.38
N ILE A 434 -2.25 -10.88 26.57
CA ILE A 434 -3.70 -10.80 26.57
C ILE A 434 -4.22 -12.21 26.81
N ALA A 435 -5.12 -12.38 27.76
CA ALA A 435 -5.77 -13.67 27.98
C ALA A 435 -7.27 -13.51 28.23
N GLY A 436 -8.02 -14.53 27.84
CA GLY A 436 -9.47 -14.63 28.05
C GLY A 436 -9.85 -15.87 28.85
N ASP A 437 -10.91 -15.77 29.64
CA ASP A 437 -11.40 -16.86 30.48
C ASP A 437 -12.76 -17.44 30.01
N TRP A 438 -13.27 -18.39 30.79
CA TRP A 438 -14.58 -19.01 30.57
C TRP A 438 -15.76 -18.07 30.86
N THR A 439 -15.60 -17.07 31.74
CA THR A 439 -16.68 -16.13 32.04
C THR A 439 -16.81 -15.03 31.00
N GLY A 440 -15.79 -14.83 30.17
CA GLY A 440 -15.72 -13.79 29.15
C GLY A 440 -14.90 -12.56 29.55
N ALA A 441 -14.20 -12.61 30.67
CA ALA A 441 -13.24 -11.59 31.07
C ALA A 441 -11.99 -11.66 30.18
N VAL A 442 -11.59 -10.52 29.62
CA VAL A 442 -10.36 -10.40 28.82
C VAL A 442 -9.45 -9.39 29.48
N ARG A 443 -8.28 -9.83 29.94
CA ARG A 443 -7.33 -8.98 30.67
C ARG A 443 -6.05 -8.80 29.87
N ILE A 444 -5.47 -7.62 30.00
CA ILE A 444 -4.19 -7.25 29.37
C ILE A 444 -3.17 -6.96 30.47
N TRP A 445 -1.98 -7.54 30.35
CA TRP A 445 -0.84 -7.28 31.22
C TRP A 445 0.38 -6.82 30.41
N ASN A 446 1.27 -6.10 31.08
CA ASN A 446 2.60 -5.83 30.57
C ASN A 446 3.51 -7.06 30.81
N ALA A 447 4.17 -7.60 29.77
CA ALA A 447 5.10 -8.73 29.94
C ALA A 447 6.35 -8.41 30.76
N GLY A 448 6.71 -7.13 30.94
CA GLY A 448 7.94 -6.75 31.65
C GLY A 448 7.81 -6.76 33.18
N ASP A 449 6.63 -6.40 33.71
CA ASP A 449 6.40 -6.28 35.16
C ASP A 449 5.16 -7.03 35.66
N ALA A 450 4.45 -7.73 34.77
CA ALA A 450 3.23 -8.49 35.04
C ALA A 450 2.06 -7.66 35.61
N LYS A 451 2.10 -6.32 35.53
CA LYS A 451 1.00 -5.49 35.99
C LYS A 451 -0.15 -5.48 34.98
N ARG A 452 -1.37 -5.52 35.50
CA ARG A 452 -2.59 -5.40 34.70
C ARG A 452 -2.74 -3.98 34.17
N LEU A 453 -2.87 -3.84 32.86
CA LEU A 453 -3.03 -2.58 32.16
C LEU A 453 -4.51 -2.22 31.98
N ALA A 454 -5.31 -3.18 31.50
CA ALA A 454 -6.72 -2.96 31.17
C ALA A 454 -7.52 -4.27 31.19
N GLU A 455 -8.85 -4.14 31.20
CA GLU A 455 -9.80 -5.22 30.98
C GLU A 455 -10.71 -4.84 29.80
N LEU A 456 -10.75 -5.71 28.78
CA LEU A 456 -11.54 -5.50 27.57
C LEU A 456 -12.91 -6.17 27.72
N SER A 457 -13.95 -5.51 27.19
CA SER A 457 -15.29 -6.09 27.16
C SER A 457 -15.43 -7.11 26.02
N SER A 458 -15.86 -8.32 26.34
CA SER A 458 -16.24 -9.34 25.34
C SER A 458 -17.68 -9.18 24.83
N ASN A 459 -18.42 -8.21 25.37
CA ASN A 459 -19.82 -7.94 25.04
C ASN A 459 -20.08 -6.43 25.11
N PRO A 460 -19.53 -5.65 24.15
CA PRO A 460 -19.68 -4.20 24.14
C PRO A 460 -21.16 -3.78 24.04
N PRO A 461 -21.52 -2.61 24.61
CA PRO A 461 -22.87 -2.06 24.49
C PRO A 461 -23.18 -1.69 23.04
N THR A 462 -24.47 -1.71 22.68
CA THR A 462 -24.92 -1.28 21.34
C THR A 462 -24.65 0.20 21.13
N ILE A 463 -24.57 0.65 19.87
CA ILE A 463 -24.44 2.07 19.55
C ILE A 463 -25.59 2.86 20.16
N ALA A 464 -26.82 2.33 20.16
CA ALA A 464 -27.96 3.01 20.79
C ALA A 464 -27.74 3.31 22.28
N MET A 465 -27.22 2.34 23.06
CA MET A 465 -26.88 2.54 24.47
C MET A 465 -25.72 3.54 24.63
N ARG A 466 -24.73 3.49 23.74
CA ARG A 466 -23.59 4.43 23.74
C ARG A 466 -24.01 5.84 23.36
N VAL A 467 -25.00 6.00 22.47
CA VAL A 467 -25.59 7.29 22.10
C VAL A 467 -26.36 7.85 23.28
N GLU A 468 -27.13 7.04 24.00
CA GLU A 468 -27.83 7.47 25.21
C GLU A 468 -26.84 7.96 26.29
N GLU A 469 -25.75 7.22 26.51
CA GLU A 469 -24.69 7.63 27.44
C GLU A 469 -23.97 8.91 26.98
N ALA A 470 -23.59 9.00 25.69
CA ALA A 470 -22.94 10.17 25.14
C ALA A 470 -23.85 11.41 25.15
N GLN A 471 -25.15 11.22 24.90
CA GLN A 471 -26.14 12.29 24.99
C GLN A 471 -26.31 12.76 26.43
N ALA A 472 -26.36 11.84 27.41
CA ALA A 472 -26.39 12.22 28.82
C ALA A 472 -25.15 13.03 29.24
N GLN A 473 -23.98 12.77 28.64
CA GLN A 473 -22.78 13.60 28.86
C GLN A 473 -22.93 14.99 28.24
N VAL A 474 -23.49 15.12 27.03
CA VAL A 474 -23.80 16.41 26.42
C VAL A 474 -24.77 17.21 27.30
N ASP A 475 -25.87 16.58 27.73
CA ASP A 475 -26.90 17.21 28.57
C ASP A 475 -26.33 17.65 29.94
N ALA A 476 -25.32 16.94 30.46
CA ALA A 476 -24.64 17.31 31.71
C ALA A 476 -23.66 18.48 31.53
N ILE A 477 -23.01 18.60 30.38
CA ILE A 477 -22.02 19.65 30.07
C ILE A 477 -22.71 20.94 29.60
N GLU A 478 -23.81 20.82 28.86
CA GLU A 478 -24.54 21.93 28.22
C GLU A 478 -24.85 23.10 29.18
N PRO A 479 -25.36 22.88 30.42
CA PRO A 479 -25.62 23.98 31.35
C PRO A 479 -24.35 24.74 31.74
N THR A 480 -23.23 24.02 31.90
CA THR A 480 -21.92 24.61 32.23
C THR A 480 -21.40 25.41 31.05
N TYR A 481 -21.50 24.88 29.83
CA TYR A 481 -21.12 25.59 28.61
C TYR A 481 -21.93 26.89 28.44
N ASN A 482 -23.26 26.80 28.53
CA ASN A 482 -24.16 27.96 28.42
C ASN A 482 -23.88 29.01 29.52
N GLN A 483 -23.55 28.57 30.73
CA GLN A 483 -23.11 29.48 31.79
C GLN A 483 -21.81 30.20 31.42
N ARG A 484 -20.78 29.50 30.90
CA ARG A 484 -19.51 30.12 30.49
C ARG A 484 -19.68 31.08 29.32
N VAL A 485 -20.57 30.77 28.37
CA VAL A 485 -20.96 31.69 27.30
C VAL A 485 -21.51 32.98 27.90
N ALA A 486 -22.49 32.89 28.80
CA ALA A 486 -23.08 34.06 29.45
C ALA A 486 -22.07 34.88 30.26
N GLU A 487 -21.16 34.21 30.99
CA GLU A 487 -20.09 34.87 31.74
C GLU A 487 -19.11 35.65 30.85
N TYR A 488 -18.74 35.08 29.69
CA TYR A 488 -17.87 35.76 28.71
C TYR A 488 -18.60 36.92 28.02
N GLU A 489 -19.86 36.71 27.62
CA GLU A 489 -20.71 37.74 27.01
C GLU A 489 -20.86 38.97 27.92
N ALA A 490 -21.01 38.77 29.24
CA ALA A 490 -21.13 39.85 30.21
C ALA A 490 -19.86 40.70 30.36
N VAL A 491 -18.67 40.16 30.07
CA VAL A 491 -17.38 40.86 30.29
C VAL A 491 -16.69 41.30 29.00
N LYS A 492 -17.06 40.73 27.84
CA LYS A 492 -16.38 41.00 26.56
C LYS A 492 -16.52 42.45 26.10
N VAL A 493 -17.65 43.09 26.39
CA VAL A 493 -17.95 44.45 25.92
C VAL A 493 -17.03 45.46 26.61
N ASP A 494 -16.88 45.35 27.94
CA ASP A 494 -16.02 46.22 28.73
C ASP A 494 -14.54 46.03 28.37
N ALA A 495 -14.10 44.79 28.21
CA ALA A 495 -12.73 44.51 27.77
C ALA A 495 -12.42 45.09 26.38
N ARG A 496 -13.36 44.97 25.41
CA ARG A 496 -13.21 45.59 24.08
C ARG A 496 -13.13 47.10 24.17
N ARG A 497 -13.94 47.73 25.04
CA ARG A 497 -13.90 49.18 25.27
C ARG A 497 -12.54 49.63 25.81
N PHE A 498 -12.05 49.00 26.88
CA PHE A 498 -10.74 49.33 27.45
C PHE A 498 -9.60 49.10 26.47
N ASN A 499 -9.63 48.01 25.69
CA ASN A 499 -8.59 47.73 24.72
C ASN A 499 -8.51 48.80 23.62
N ARG A 500 -9.65 49.29 23.11
CA ARG A 500 -9.68 50.43 22.17
C ARG A 500 -9.08 51.71 22.78
N GLN A 501 -9.39 51.99 24.05
CA GLN A 501 -8.84 53.15 24.75
C GLN A 501 -7.32 53.05 24.92
N LEU A 502 -6.81 51.87 25.32
CA LEU A 502 -5.38 51.64 25.43
C LEU A 502 -4.65 51.79 24.10
N VAL A 503 -5.17 51.21 23.01
CA VAL A 503 -4.59 51.38 21.67
C VAL A 503 -4.52 52.85 21.26
N SER A 504 -5.57 53.64 21.54
CA SER A 504 -5.56 55.07 21.23
C SER A 504 -4.55 55.87 22.06
N LEU A 505 -4.39 55.56 23.34
CA LEU A 505 -3.45 56.24 24.23
C LEU A 505 -2.00 55.84 23.96
N ASP A 506 -1.77 54.58 23.58
CA ASP A 506 -0.45 54.07 23.19
C ASP A 506 0.05 54.78 21.92
N ALA A 507 -0.83 55.01 20.93
CA ALA A 507 -0.51 55.80 19.75
C ALA A 507 -0.10 57.25 20.10
N ILE A 508 -0.80 57.88 21.05
CA ILE A 508 -0.48 59.24 21.53
C ILE A 508 0.88 59.26 22.25
N PHE A 509 1.18 58.24 23.06
CA PHE A 509 2.47 58.12 23.74
C PHE A 509 3.63 57.86 22.76
N ALA A 510 3.41 57.03 21.74
CA ALA A 510 4.40 56.75 20.70
C ALA A 510 4.76 58.02 19.91
N ASP A 511 3.76 58.82 19.52
CA ASP A 511 3.97 60.12 18.86
C ASP A 511 4.78 61.09 19.75
N ALA A 512 4.40 61.24 21.02
CA ALA A 512 5.10 62.10 21.97
C ALA A 512 6.55 61.65 22.23
N SER A 513 6.78 60.34 22.34
CA SER A 513 8.12 59.75 22.53
C SER A 513 9.01 59.93 21.29
N SER A 514 8.46 59.82 20.09
CA SER A 514 9.19 60.09 18.85
C SER A 514 9.63 61.56 18.77
N THR A 515 8.75 62.49 19.16
CA THR A 515 9.03 63.93 19.22
C THR A 515 10.16 64.24 20.22
N LEU A 516 10.15 63.61 21.40
CA LEU A 516 11.23 63.75 22.39
C LEU A 516 12.57 63.21 21.88
N THR A 517 12.54 62.08 21.15
CA THR A 517 13.75 61.47 20.58
C THR A 517 14.38 62.41 19.54
N ASN A 518 13.57 62.96 18.63
CA ASN A 518 14.02 63.89 17.60
C ASN A 518 14.59 65.19 18.20
N THR A 519 13.90 65.80 19.16
CA THR A 519 14.37 67.04 19.82
C THR A 519 15.61 66.80 20.70
N SER A 520 15.76 65.61 21.29
CA SER A 520 16.97 65.23 22.03
C SER A 520 18.19 65.02 21.13
N ALA A 521 17.99 64.46 19.93
CA ALA A 521 19.04 64.36 18.92
C ALA A 521 19.50 65.75 18.45
N GLN A 522 18.55 66.64 18.15
CA GLN A 522 18.83 68.04 17.80
C GLN A 522 19.60 68.77 18.91
N PHE A 523 19.23 68.57 20.18
CA PHE A 523 19.93 69.17 21.32
C PHE A 523 21.38 68.69 21.42
N THR A 524 21.62 67.40 21.21
CA THR A 524 22.95 66.81 21.26
C THR A 524 23.83 67.37 20.14
N ALA A 525 23.31 67.42 18.91
CA ALA A 525 24.00 68.02 17.77
C ALA A 525 24.33 69.52 17.99
N ALA A 526 23.37 70.30 18.51
CA ALA A 526 23.59 71.72 18.81
C ALA A 526 24.66 71.93 19.91
N ARG A 527 24.69 71.04 20.91
CA ARG A 527 25.70 71.09 21.98
C ARG A 527 27.10 70.75 21.47
N GLU A 528 27.22 69.73 20.62
CA GLU A 528 28.49 69.36 19.99
C GLU A 528 29.01 70.47 19.08
N ALA A 529 28.13 71.09 18.28
CA ALA A 529 28.48 72.23 17.44
C ALA A 529 29.01 73.42 18.26
N LYS A 530 28.43 73.68 19.44
CA LYS A 530 28.92 74.74 20.35
C LYS A 530 30.32 74.41 20.88
N ALA A 531 30.52 73.18 21.35
CA ALA A 531 31.79 72.74 21.90
C ALA A 531 32.93 72.81 20.85
N ASP A 532 32.65 72.43 19.60
CA ASP A 532 33.60 72.55 18.48
C ASP A 532 33.94 74.02 18.18
N ALA A 533 32.95 74.91 18.16
CA ALA A 533 33.16 76.34 17.94
C ALA A 533 33.98 76.99 19.07
N ASP A 534 33.71 76.64 20.33
CA ASP A 534 34.47 77.09 21.49
C ASP A 534 35.93 76.57 21.45
N ALA A 535 36.14 75.31 21.07
CA ALA A 535 37.47 74.73 20.94
C ALA A 535 38.31 75.43 19.86
N LYS A 536 37.74 75.69 18.69
CA LYS A 536 38.40 76.43 17.59
C LYS A 536 38.78 77.85 18.01
N MET A 537 37.89 78.54 18.72
CA MET A 537 38.17 79.87 19.25
C MET A 537 39.33 79.87 20.24
N LYS A 538 39.38 78.88 21.15
CA LYS A 538 40.46 78.74 22.13
C LYS A 538 41.82 78.55 21.45
N VAL A 539 41.91 77.67 20.44
CA VAL A 539 43.15 77.45 19.67
C VAL A 539 43.69 78.76 19.08
N HIS A 540 42.80 79.58 18.52
CA HIS A 540 43.21 80.87 17.95
C HIS A 540 43.66 81.88 19.01
N ARG A 541 43.03 81.92 20.19
CA ARG A 541 43.49 82.78 21.31
C ARG A 541 44.85 82.36 21.85
N ASP A 542 45.06 81.06 22.04
CA ASP A 542 46.33 80.52 22.53
C ASP A 542 47.47 80.83 21.53
N ALA A 543 47.19 80.76 20.23
CA ALA A 543 48.14 81.16 19.18
C ALA A 543 48.47 82.66 19.19
N ILE A 544 47.49 83.53 19.46
CA ILE A 544 47.72 84.98 19.61
C ILE A 544 48.62 85.27 20.82
N ALA A 545 48.38 84.61 21.95
CA ALA A 545 49.18 84.79 23.16
C ALA A 545 50.66 84.44 22.91
N GLU A 546 50.93 83.38 22.15
CA GLU A 546 52.30 83.00 21.78
C GLU A 546 52.94 83.99 20.81
N LEU A 547 52.19 84.50 19.82
CA LEU A 547 52.70 85.51 18.87
C LEU A 547 53.03 86.84 19.57
N ILE A 548 52.22 87.26 20.54
CA ILE A 548 52.50 88.45 21.38
C ILE A 548 53.79 88.25 22.19
N ARG A 549 54.00 87.05 22.74
CA ARG A 549 55.23 86.72 23.47
C ARG A 549 56.47 86.86 22.58
N VAL A 550 56.41 86.30 21.36
CA VAL A 550 57.48 86.39 20.36
C VAL A 550 57.75 87.84 19.96
N ALA A 551 56.71 88.65 19.74
CA ALA A 551 56.83 90.06 19.40
C ALA A 551 57.48 90.88 20.54
N ALA A 552 57.11 90.62 21.80
CA ALA A 552 57.67 91.29 22.96
C ALA A 552 59.17 90.99 23.15
N GLU A 553 59.58 89.74 22.92
CA GLU A 553 60.98 89.31 23.03
C GLU A 553 61.85 89.90 21.90
N ALA A 554 61.32 89.95 20.68
CA ALA A 554 61.95 90.64 19.55
C ALA A 554 62.08 92.15 19.81
N ARG A 555 61.06 92.79 20.40
CA ARG A 555 61.10 94.22 20.75
C ARG A 555 62.15 94.55 21.80
N LYS A 556 62.25 93.75 22.86
CA LYS A 556 63.33 93.90 23.86
C LYS A 556 64.72 93.80 23.22
N THR A 557 64.90 92.84 22.31
CA THR A 557 66.16 92.67 21.57
C THR A 557 66.49 93.89 20.71
N VAL A 558 65.48 94.50 20.07
CA VAL A 558 65.64 95.75 19.30
C VAL A 558 66.05 96.92 20.21
N ASP A 559 65.42 97.08 21.37
CA ASP A 559 65.72 98.16 22.32
C ASP A 559 67.14 98.04 22.90
N ASP A 560 67.55 96.82 23.28
CA ASP A 560 68.90 96.52 23.79
C ASP A 560 69.98 96.81 22.73
N LEU A 561 69.71 96.46 21.46
CA LEU A 561 70.61 96.76 20.34
C LEU A 561 70.72 98.27 20.06
N ASN A 562 69.62 99.02 20.17
CA ASN A 562 69.65 100.48 20.02
C ASN A 562 70.50 101.15 21.10
N ALA A 563 70.32 100.77 22.36
CA ALA A 563 71.11 101.29 23.46
C ALA A 563 72.62 101.00 23.29
N ALA A 564 72.97 99.82 22.76
CA ALA A 564 74.36 99.44 22.48
C ALA A 564 74.96 100.25 21.32
N ILE A 565 74.19 100.52 20.26
CA ILE A 565 74.59 101.37 19.13
C ILE A 565 74.86 102.80 19.60
N ASP A 566 73.94 103.39 20.36
CA ASP A 566 74.04 104.76 20.84
C ASP A 566 75.24 104.93 21.77
N LYS A 567 75.44 104.01 22.72
CA LYS A 567 76.62 104.01 23.59
C LYS A 567 77.92 103.92 22.78
N SER A 568 77.97 103.05 21.77
CA SER A 568 79.15 102.92 20.89
C SER A 568 79.43 104.19 20.07
N ARG A 569 78.39 104.98 19.74
CA ARG A 569 78.52 106.27 19.05
C ARG A 569 78.98 107.37 20.00
N ASP A 570 78.40 107.43 21.20
CA ASP A 570 78.71 108.43 22.22
C ASP A 570 80.14 108.29 22.74
N ASP A 571 80.57 107.06 23.05
CA ASP A 571 81.95 106.76 23.48
C ASP A 571 82.97 107.18 22.40
N ARG A 572 82.63 106.92 21.13
CA ARG A 572 83.43 107.35 19.97
C ARG A 572 83.46 108.88 19.83
N ALA A 573 82.34 109.56 20.01
CA ALA A 573 82.24 111.02 19.92
C ALA A 573 83.00 111.72 21.05
N ALA A 574 82.94 111.19 22.27
CA ALA A 574 83.66 111.71 23.43
C ALA A 574 85.19 111.63 23.22
N LEU A 575 85.68 110.51 22.70
CA LEU A 575 87.10 110.31 22.38
C LEU A 575 87.58 111.28 21.27
N ILE A 576 86.78 111.51 20.24
CA ILE A 576 87.09 112.48 19.16
C ILE A 576 87.17 113.91 19.72
N LYS A 577 86.28 114.29 20.65
CA LYS A 577 86.24 115.63 21.25
C LYS A 577 87.41 115.91 22.20
N ALA A 578 87.92 114.90 22.90
CA ALA A 578 89.03 115.03 23.84
C ALA A 578 90.42 115.05 23.16
N LEU A 579 90.51 114.50 21.94
CA LEU A 579 91.77 114.35 21.20
C LEU A 579 92.51 115.69 20.95
N PRO A 580 91.85 116.79 20.52
CA PRO A 580 92.53 118.06 20.24
C PRO A 580 93.11 118.73 21.49
N ALA A 581 92.42 118.61 22.63
CA ALA A 581 92.90 119.16 23.90
C ALA A 581 94.15 118.43 24.40
N ARG A 582 94.19 117.10 24.25
CA ARG A 582 95.40 116.30 24.55
C ARG A 582 96.54 116.61 23.59
N HIS A 583 96.24 116.85 22.31
CA HIS A 583 97.22 117.28 21.32
C HIS A 583 97.83 118.65 21.67
N ALA A 584 97.01 119.59 22.13
CA ALA A 584 97.45 120.91 22.58
C ALA A 584 98.29 120.82 23.87
N LEU A 585 97.90 119.98 24.84
CA LEU A 585 98.66 119.74 26.06
C LEU A 585 100.04 119.11 25.77
N ALA A 586 100.10 118.14 24.86
CA ALA A 586 101.36 117.54 24.42
C ALA A 586 102.28 118.57 23.77
N LYS A 587 101.74 119.48 22.95
CA LYS A 587 102.49 120.58 22.34
C LYS A 587 103.02 121.58 23.37
N GLN A 588 102.18 121.97 24.32
CA GLN A 588 102.53 122.96 25.35
C GLN A 588 103.58 122.44 26.33
N LEU A 589 103.52 121.15 26.70
CA LEU A 589 104.54 120.47 27.50
C LEU A 589 105.87 120.34 26.76
N ARG A 590 105.83 120.18 25.42
CA ARG A 590 107.04 120.14 24.58
C ARG A 590 107.72 121.51 24.51
N GLU A 591 106.91 122.57 24.35
CA GLU A 591 107.39 123.95 24.33
C GLU A 591 107.93 124.40 25.71
N SER A 592 107.31 123.99 26.81
CA SER A 592 107.81 124.27 28.17
C SER A 592 109.07 123.46 28.51
N ALA A 593 109.19 122.22 28.03
CA ALA A 593 110.42 121.45 28.13
C ALA A 593 111.59 122.10 27.35
N ALA A 594 111.32 122.63 26.15
CA ALA A 594 112.31 123.36 25.35
C ALA A 594 112.72 124.70 26.01
N ALA A 595 111.79 125.41 26.65
CA ALA A 595 112.07 126.64 27.37
C ALA A 595 112.88 126.39 28.66
N ALA A 596 112.60 125.31 29.40
CA ALA A 596 113.38 124.91 30.57
C ALA A 596 114.83 124.52 30.20
N GLN A 597 115.03 123.89 29.04
CA GLN A 597 116.37 123.61 28.52
C GLN A 597 117.15 124.88 28.12
N ALA A 598 116.47 125.96 27.73
CA ALA A 598 117.10 127.23 27.37
C ALA A 598 117.62 128.02 28.59
N VAL A 599 117.08 127.78 29.79
CA VAL A 599 117.58 128.37 31.05
C VAL A 599 118.97 127.82 31.44
N ALA A 600 119.36 126.64 30.94
CA ALA A 600 120.60 125.96 31.33
C ALA A 600 121.91 126.47 30.67
N GLN A 601 121.87 127.50 29.80
CA GLN A 601 123.04 127.92 28.98
C GLN A 601 123.70 129.26 29.37
N MET A 602 123.35 129.90 30.50
CA MET A 602 123.99 131.17 30.95
C MET A 602 124.42 131.12 32.45
N PRO A 603 125.59 131.68 32.86
CA PRO A 603 126.30 131.33 34.13
C PRO A 603 126.30 132.45 35.21
N PRO A 604 126.74 132.22 36.47
CA PRO A 604 126.74 131.03 37.34
C PRO A 604 125.80 131.16 38.58
N GLU A 605 125.78 130.11 39.43
CA GLU A 605 125.31 130.02 40.83
C GLU A 605 123.81 129.77 41.15
N ASP A 606 123.22 128.62 40.75
CA ASP A 606 122.20 127.89 41.56
C ASP A 606 121.95 126.45 41.05
N GLU A 607 121.91 125.45 41.95
CA GLU A 607 121.83 123.99 41.65
C GLU A 607 120.38 123.47 41.55
N SER A 608 119.37 124.32 41.78
CA SER A 608 117.94 123.95 41.79
C SER A 608 117.25 123.90 40.42
N LEU A 609 117.95 124.23 39.32
CA LEU A 609 117.36 124.39 37.99
C LEU A 609 117.49 123.17 37.05
N ASP A 610 118.43 122.23 37.29
CA ASP A 610 118.68 121.08 36.39
C ASP A 610 117.67 119.92 36.57
N GLU A 611 117.13 119.74 37.78
CA GLU A 611 116.13 118.71 38.11
C GLU A 611 114.76 119.01 37.45
N ALA A 612 114.39 120.29 37.36
CA ALA A 612 113.12 120.72 36.74
C ALA A 612 113.06 120.41 35.23
N ALA A 613 114.21 120.41 34.53
CA ALA A 613 114.26 120.17 33.09
C ALA A 613 114.01 118.69 32.71
N LYS A 614 114.46 117.73 33.54
CA LYS A 614 114.27 116.29 33.28
C LYS A 614 112.81 115.85 33.47
N HIS A 615 112.12 116.38 34.47
CA HIS A 615 110.71 116.08 34.71
C HIS A 615 109.79 116.59 33.59
N ALA A 616 110.15 117.71 32.93
CA ALA A 616 109.37 118.25 31.82
C ALA A 616 109.42 117.36 30.56
N ALA A 617 110.56 116.74 30.25
CA ALA A 617 110.71 115.88 29.07
C ALA A 617 109.90 114.57 29.18
N ALA A 618 109.92 113.91 30.35
CA ALA A 618 109.16 112.68 30.57
C ALA A 618 107.62 112.89 30.51
N ALA A 619 107.15 114.08 30.87
CA ALA A 619 105.73 114.42 30.77
C ALA A 619 105.25 114.56 29.32
N ALA A 620 106.13 114.95 28.38
CA ALA A 620 105.78 115.11 26.96
C ALA A 620 105.58 113.77 26.24
N ASP A 621 106.49 112.80 26.44
CA ASP A 621 106.41 111.49 25.78
C ASP A 621 105.17 110.69 26.20
N ASN A 622 104.77 110.79 27.47
CA ASN A 622 103.60 110.11 28.00
C ASN A 622 102.28 110.67 27.41
N ALA A 623 102.26 111.97 27.05
CA ALA A 623 101.13 112.59 26.38
C ALA A 623 100.98 112.09 24.93
N GLU A 624 102.09 111.85 24.22
CA GLU A 624 102.09 111.39 22.82
C GLU A 624 101.65 109.92 22.67
N ALA A 625 102.08 109.05 23.61
CA ALA A 625 101.58 107.67 23.69
C ALA A 625 100.05 107.61 23.92
N SER A 626 99.52 108.54 24.72
CA SER A 626 98.08 108.62 24.99
C SER A 626 97.25 109.02 23.76
N VAL A 627 97.79 109.83 22.84
CA VAL A 627 97.09 110.22 21.59
C VAL A 627 96.97 109.02 20.64
N THR A 628 98.05 108.23 20.52
CA THR A 628 98.08 107.04 19.66
C THR A 628 97.09 105.97 20.12
N HIS A 629 96.96 105.75 21.43
CA HIS A 629 95.98 104.81 21.97
C HIS A 629 94.53 105.25 21.70
N MET A 630 94.19 106.53 21.91
CA MET A 630 92.83 107.04 21.66
C MET A 630 92.41 106.86 20.19
N THR A 631 93.35 106.98 19.24
CA THR A 631 93.06 106.85 17.80
C THR A 631 92.64 105.43 17.41
N ARG A 632 93.34 104.38 17.89
CA ARG A 632 92.93 102.98 17.64
C ARG A 632 91.57 102.63 18.25
N THR A 633 91.27 103.17 19.42
CA THR A 633 90.00 102.90 20.10
C THR A 633 88.82 103.45 19.31
N ILE A 634 88.97 104.63 18.68
CA ILE A 634 87.96 105.22 17.79
C ILE A 634 87.66 104.30 16.59
N GLU A 635 88.68 103.73 15.95
CA GLU A 635 88.51 102.82 14.81
C GLU A 635 87.78 101.52 15.20
N SER A 636 88.13 100.92 16.35
CA SER A 636 87.45 99.71 16.84
C SER A 636 85.97 99.93 17.17
N LEU A 637 85.62 101.10 17.71
CA LEU A 637 84.23 101.46 18.02
C LEU A 637 83.41 101.65 16.76
N ALA A 638 84.00 102.15 15.66
CA ALA A 638 83.32 102.30 14.38
C ALA A 638 82.92 100.95 13.75
N ALA A 639 83.79 99.93 13.83
CA ALA A 639 83.48 98.59 13.34
C ALA A 639 82.35 97.93 14.14
N ARG A 640 82.37 98.06 15.48
CA ARG A 640 81.33 97.55 16.38
C ARG A 640 79.95 98.14 16.09
N THR A 641 79.88 99.42 15.67
CA THR A 641 78.60 100.08 15.36
C THR A 641 77.90 99.47 14.14
N VAL A 642 78.68 99.03 13.13
CA VAL A 642 78.13 98.44 11.90
C VAL A 642 77.52 97.07 12.18
N GLU A 643 78.23 96.21 12.91
CA GLU A 643 77.77 94.86 13.28
C GLU A 643 76.45 94.90 14.08
N LEU A 644 76.34 95.80 15.05
CA LEU A 644 75.11 95.98 15.84
C LEU A 644 73.92 96.46 14.99
N THR A 645 74.19 97.25 13.94
CA THR A 645 73.14 97.77 13.05
C THR A 645 72.51 96.67 12.18
N GLU A 646 73.30 95.69 11.75
CA GLU A 646 72.81 94.55 10.95
C GLU A 646 71.96 93.57 11.78
N GLN A 647 72.37 93.31 13.03
CA GLN A 647 71.59 92.53 14.00
C GLN A 647 70.25 93.21 14.33
N HIS A 648 70.23 94.55 14.46
CA HIS A 648 69.00 95.32 14.66
C HIS A 648 68.02 95.17 13.48
N GLY A 649 68.51 95.20 12.24
CA GLY A 649 67.69 95.02 11.04
C GLY A 649 66.94 93.68 11.01
N SER A 650 67.61 92.61 11.41
CA SER A 650 67.01 91.26 11.45
C SER A 650 65.94 91.12 12.53
N ALA A 651 66.18 91.65 13.73
CA ALA A 651 65.20 91.61 14.83
C ALA A 651 63.92 92.42 14.54
N LEU A 652 64.04 93.53 13.80
CA LEU A 652 62.91 94.37 13.42
C LEU A 652 61.93 93.67 12.46
N VAL A 653 62.43 92.82 11.56
CA VAL A 653 61.60 92.04 10.62
C VAL A 653 60.76 91.01 11.38
N VAL A 654 61.37 90.29 12.32
CA VAL A 654 60.68 89.28 13.14
C VAL A 654 59.54 89.92 13.96
N MET A 655 59.79 91.08 14.57
CA MET A 655 58.78 91.82 15.33
C MET A 655 57.57 92.20 14.45
N LYS A 656 57.80 92.79 13.27
CA LYS A 656 56.71 93.22 12.37
C LYS A 656 55.89 92.06 11.82
N GLN A 657 56.54 90.92 11.55
CA GLN A 657 55.87 89.72 11.06
C GLN A 657 54.95 89.12 12.15
N ALA A 658 55.43 89.00 13.38
CA ALA A 658 54.66 88.48 14.51
C ALA A 658 53.42 89.35 14.84
N ASP A 659 53.56 90.68 14.78
CA ASP A 659 52.44 91.61 14.96
C ASP A 659 51.37 91.46 13.85
N ALA A 660 51.79 91.30 12.59
CA ALA A 660 50.88 91.10 11.46
C ALA A 660 50.11 89.77 11.55
N ASP A 661 50.79 88.69 11.94
CA ASP A 661 50.18 87.37 12.11
C ASP A 661 49.21 87.35 13.31
N ALA A 662 49.51 88.09 14.39
CA ALA A 662 48.60 88.24 15.52
C ALA A 662 47.28 88.93 15.12
N VAL A 663 47.34 89.98 14.28
CA VAL A 663 46.14 90.66 13.75
C VAL A 663 45.31 89.74 12.86
N ALA A 664 45.95 88.93 12.02
CA ALA A 664 45.25 87.95 11.18
C ALA A 664 44.51 86.89 12.02
N LYS A 665 45.12 86.41 13.10
CA LYS A 665 44.50 85.47 14.04
C LYS A 665 43.38 86.10 14.86
N GLN A 666 43.47 87.38 15.22
CA GLN A 666 42.39 88.10 15.90
C GLN A 666 41.11 88.14 15.06
N LYS A 667 41.22 88.36 13.74
CA LYS A 667 40.07 88.31 12.83
C LYS A 667 39.39 86.93 12.79
N GLN A 668 40.16 85.84 12.94
CA GLN A 668 39.61 84.48 13.04
C GLN A 668 38.87 84.27 14.36
N VAL A 669 39.38 84.82 15.48
CA VAL A 669 38.67 84.78 16.78
C VAL A 669 37.32 85.49 16.69
N ASP A 670 37.25 86.67 16.07
CA ASP A 670 36.02 87.45 15.94
C ASP A 670 34.96 86.70 15.11
N GLN A 671 35.39 86.01 14.03
CA GLN A 671 34.50 85.16 13.22
C GLN A 671 33.95 83.98 14.04
N HIS A 672 34.81 83.28 14.79
CA HIS A 672 34.37 82.18 15.65
C HIS A 672 33.47 82.66 16.79
N MET A 673 33.65 83.89 17.28
CA MET A 673 32.79 84.49 18.32
C MET A 673 31.36 84.73 17.84
N ALA A 674 31.18 85.17 16.59
CA ALA A 674 29.85 85.28 15.98
C ALA A 674 29.16 83.90 15.84
N VAL A 675 29.92 82.87 15.45
CA VAL A 675 29.40 81.50 15.32
C VAL A 675 28.99 80.92 16.68
N VAL A 676 29.80 81.11 17.73
CA VAL A 676 29.46 80.66 19.10
C VAL A 676 28.18 81.33 19.62
N SER A 677 27.96 82.62 19.30
CA SER A 677 26.74 83.34 19.66
C SER A 677 25.50 82.74 19.00
N GLU A 678 25.54 82.47 17.70
CA GLU A 678 24.39 81.92 16.97
C GLU A 678 24.07 80.48 17.39
N VAL A 679 25.10 79.64 17.55
CA VAL A 679 24.93 78.26 18.02
C VAL A 679 24.41 78.23 19.46
N SER A 680 24.81 79.17 20.31
CA SER A 680 24.25 79.30 21.67
C SER A 680 22.76 79.66 21.65
N ARG A 681 22.35 80.59 20.78
CA ARG A 681 20.93 80.94 20.59
C ARG A 681 20.11 79.74 20.10
N HIS A 682 20.64 78.97 19.16
CA HIS A 682 20.00 77.75 18.67
C HIS A 682 19.90 76.68 19.77
N LEU A 683 20.96 76.50 20.57
CA LEU A 683 20.96 75.57 21.70
C LEU A 683 19.88 75.90 22.75
N ASP A 684 19.66 77.18 23.04
CA ASP A 684 18.61 77.62 23.98
C ASP A 684 17.20 77.31 23.44
N VAL A 685 16.94 77.56 22.16
CA VAL A 685 15.66 77.23 21.51
C VAL A 685 15.39 75.72 21.56
N VAL A 686 16.37 74.92 21.14
CA VAL A 686 16.25 73.46 21.12
C VAL A 686 16.14 72.89 22.54
N MET A 687 16.75 73.53 23.53
CA MET A 687 16.55 73.19 24.95
C MET A 687 15.10 73.35 25.37
N VAL A 688 14.47 74.49 25.05
CA VAL A 688 13.06 74.75 25.38
C VAL A 688 12.15 73.74 24.68
N ASP A 689 12.37 73.46 23.40
CA ASP A 689 11.56 72.48 22.66
C ASP A 689 11.71 71.07 23.20
N ARG A 690 12.94 70.66 23.57
CA ARG A 690 13.18 69.39 24.25
C ARG A 690 12.45 69.32 25.60
N THR A 691 12.44 70.39 26.39
CA THR A 691 11.73 70.40 27.68
C THR A 691 10.22 70.26 27.51
N LYS A 692 9.63 70.91 26.50
CA LYS A 692 8.20 70.76 26.17
C LYS A 692 7.87 69.35 25.66
N ALA A 693 8.69 68.82 24.75
CA ALA A 693 8.53 67.46 24.24
C ALA A 693 8.64 66.42 25.36
N ARG A 694 9.56 66.63 26.30
CA ARG A 694 9.73 65.78 27.48
C ARG A 694 8.49 65.81 28.37
N ALA A 695 7.99 66.99 28.72
CA ALA A 695 6.78 67.13 29.55
C ALA A 695 5.56 66.48 28.88
N LYS A 696 5.41 66.60 27.55
CA LYS A 696 4.32 65.96 26.80
C LYS A 696 4.44 64.43 26.81
N ALA A 697 5.63 63.88 26.63
CA ALA A 697 5.87 62.43 26.67
C ALA A 697 5.67 61.85 28.07
N GLU A 698 6.13 62.54 29.12
CA GLU A 698 5.92 62.16 30.52
C GLU A 698 4.41 62.15 30.86
N ALA A 699 3.68 63.22 30.51
CA ALA A 699 2.23 63.29 30.74
C ALA A 699 1.44 62.22 29.97
N ALA A 700 1.76 61.97 28.70
CA ALA A 700 1.14 60.91 27.91
C ALA A 700 1.43 59.51 28.50
N GLY A 701 2.66 59.29 28.99
CA GLY A 701 3.06 58.06 29.65
C GLY A 701 2.34 57.82 30.99
N GLU A 702 2.14 58.87 31.78
CA GLU A 702 1.36 58.79 33.04
C GLU A 702 -0.12 58.47 32.78
N ILE A 703 -0.74 59.11 31.79
CA ILE A 703 -2.13 58.82 31.41
C ILE A 703 -2.27 57.39 30.90
N LEU A 704 -1.34 56.93 30.06
CA LEU A 704 -1.32 55.55 29.55
C LEU A 704 -1.18 54.54 30.71
N LYS A 705 -0.23 54.77 31.64
CA LYS A 705 -0.04 53.91 32.83
C LYS A 705 -1.27 53.88 33.72
N ALA A 706 -1.87 55.03 34.01
CA ALA A 706 -3.09 55.10 34.81
C ALA A 706 -4.24 54.31 34.17
N LYS A 707 -4.40 54.43 32.84
CA LYS A 707 -5.43 53.68 32.12
C LYS A 707 -5.13 52.19 32.03
N GLN A 708 -3.86 51.79 31.93
CA GLN A 708 -3.44 50.39 32.01
C GLN A 708 -3.84 49.76 33.34
N VAL A 709 -3.57 50.43 34.46
CA VAL A 709 -3.97 49.98 35.81
C VAL A 709 -5.50 49.90 35.96
N GLU A 710 -6.24 50.86 35.41
CA GLU A 710 -7.71 50.85 35.43
C GLU A 710 -8.30 49.70 34.59
N ALA A 711 -7.70 49.41 33.43
CA ALA A 711 -8.16 48.38 32.50
C ALA A 711 -7.79 46.95 32.94
N GLU A 712 -6.70 46.79 33.70
CA GLU A 712 -6.11 45.50 34.06
C GLU A 712 -7.12 44.51 34.68
N PRO A 713 -7.97 44.88 35.66
CA PRO A 713 -8.95 43.95 36.25
C PRO A 713 -9.99 43.45 35.23
N ALA A 714 -10.47 44.33 34.35
CA ALA A 714 -11.47 43.99 33.34
C ALA A 714 -10.89 43.08 32.24
N LEU A 715 -9.66 43.36 31.79
CA LEU A 715 -8.95 42.54 30.82
C LEU A 715 -8.60 41.16 31.37
N ILE A 716 -8.11 41.08 32.62
CA ILE A 716 -7.84 39.81 33.30
C ILE A 716 -9.13 38.99 33.47
N LYS A 717 -10.24 39.63 33.88
CA LYS A 717 -11.54 38.97 34.03
C LYS A 717 -12.03 38.40 32.69
N ALA A 718 -11.94 39.17 31.61
CA ALA A 718 -12.32 38.71 30.28
C ALA A 718 -11.41 37.60 29.73
N ALA A 719 -10.10 37.67 29.97
CA ALA A 719 -9.17 36.62 29.57
C ALA A 719 -9.43 35.30 30.30
N LYS A 720 -9.72 35.36 31.61
CA LYS A 720 -10.11 34.17 32.40
C LYS A 720 -11.44 33.58 31.94
N ALA A 721 -12.45 34.42 31.70
CA ALA A 721 -13.74 33.98 31.19
C ALA A 721 -13.64 33.34 29.80
N LYS A 722 -12.81 33.94 28.90
CA LYS A 722 -12.54 33.37 27.58
C LYS A 722 -11.86 32.01 27.67
N LYS A 723 -10.81 31.88 28.49
CA LYS A 723 -10.13 30.60 28.68
C LYS A 723 -11.07 29.52 29.20
N ALA A 724 -11.91 29.85 30.18
CA ALA A 724 -12.90 28.91 30.72
C ALA A 724 -13.99 28.54 29.69
N LEU A 725 -14.38 29.47 28.82
CA LEU A 725 -15.27 29.20 27.69
C LEU A 725 -14.60 28.29 26.66
N ASP A 726 -13.35 28.56 26.27
CA ASP A 726 -12.62 27.75 25.29
C ASP A 726 -12.43 26.29 25.81
N GLU A 727 -12.16 26.10 27.10
CA GLU A 727 -12.11 24.78 27.75
C GLU A 727 -13.48 24.07 27.76
N ALA A 728 -14.57 24.79 28.08
CA ALA A 728 -15.92 24.24 28.09
C ALA A 728 -16.43 23.92 26.67
N ALA A 729 -16.12 24.78 25.69
CA ALA A 729 -16.42 24.58 24.28
C ALA A 729 -15.71 23.32 23.76
N SER A 730 -14.42 23.16 24.06
CA SER A 730 -13.69 21.96 23.67
C SER A 730 -14.29 20.67 24.24
N GLN A 731 -14.82 20.70 25.48
CA GLN A 731 -15.49 19.54 26.08
C GLN A 731 -16.86 19.28 25.45
N PHE A 732 -17.64 20.34 25.20
CA PHE A 732 -18.96 20.27 24.59
C PHE A 732 -18.88 19.78 23.13
N ASP A 733 -17.95 20.32 22.35
CA ASP A 733 -17.69 19.92 20.97
C ASP A 733 -17.22 18.46 20.90
N ALA A 734 -16.34 18.03 21.82
CA ALA A 734 -15.90 16.64 21.89
C ALA A 734 -17.05 15.68 22.20
N ALA A 735 -17.90 16.02 23.17
CA ALA A 735 -19.07 15.22 23.53
C ALA A 735 -20.10 15.15 22.38
N THR A 736 -20.36 16.28 21.71
CA THR A 736 -21.29 16.37 20.57
C THR A 736 -20.75 15.61 19.36
N SER A 737 -19.44 15.76 19.06
CA SER A 737 -18.77 15.01 18.00
C SER A 737 -18.85 13.50 18.26
N ARG A 738 -18.75 13.07 19.53
CA ARG A 738 -18.91 11.66 19.89
C ARG A 738 -20.33 11.13 19.57
N VAL A 739 -21.38 11.89 19.89
CA VAL A 739 -22.76 11.55 19.51
C VAL A 739 -22.91 11.43 17.99
N ASN A 740 -22.37 12.40 17.25
CA ASN A 740 -22.42 12.41 15.77
C ASN A 740 -21.68 11.21 15.16
N GLN A 741 -20.50 10.86 15.68
CA GLN A 741 -19.75 9.68 15.26
C GLN A 741 -20.52 8.38 15.50
N LEU A 742 -21.17 8.25 16.66
CA LEU A 742 -21.97 7.09 16.99
C LEU A 742 -23.20 6.98 16.08
N ASN A 743 -23.90 8.09 15.82
CA ASN A 743 -25.01 8.15 14.88
C ASN A 743 -24.59 7.77 13.45
N ALA A 744 -23.44 8.25 12.98
CA ALA A 744 -22.87 7.84 11.70
C ALA A 744 -22.57 6.32 11.68
N GLY A 745 -22.07 5.76 12.79
CA GLY A 745 -21.88 4.32 12.98
C GLY A 745 -23.18 3.52 12.86
N LEU A 746 -24.31 4.04 13.35
CA LEU A 746 -25.62 3.40 13.22
C LEU A 746 -26.11 3.37 11.76
N VAL A 747 -25.88 4.44 10.99
CA VAL A 747 -26.14 4.46 9.55
C VAL A 747 -25.25 3.43 8.85
N TYR A 748 -23.97 3.38 9.22
CA TYR A 748 -23.03 2.40 8.65
C TYR A 748 -23.43 0.95 8.94
N ALA A 749 -23.94 0.65 10.13
CA ALA A 749 -24.43 -0.69 10.45
C ALA A 749 -25.57 -1.12 9.52
N ARG A 750 -26.54 -0.24 9.27
CA ARG A 750 -27.62 -0.48 8.29
C ARG A 750 -27.08 -0.66 6.87
N LEU A 751 -26.09 0.14 6.47
CA LEU A 751 -25.41 0.04 5.18
C LEU A 751 -24.67 -1.29 5.03
N TYR A 752 -23.97 -1.74 6.08
CA TYR A 752 -23.26 -3.01 6.11
C TYR A 752 -24.23 -4.18 5.91
N GLU A 753 -25.34 -4.23 6.65
CA GLU A 753 -26.35 -5.28 6.50
C GLU A 753 -27.02 -5.27 5.13
N SER A 754 -27.29 -4.09 4.57
CA SER A 754 -27.86 -3.96 3.23
C SER A 754 -26.89 -4.43 2.14
N ARG A 755 -25.58 -4.21 2.32
CA ARG A 755 -24.54 -4.71 1.40
C ARG A 755 -24.41 -6.23 1.47
N ASP A 756 -24.43 -6.81 2.67
CA ASP A 756 -24.40 -8.27 2.83
C ASP A 756 -25.64 -8.93 2.19
N ALA A 757 -26.83 -8.33 2.38
CA ALA A 757 -28.05 -8.75 1.71
C ALA A 757 -27.96 -8.60 0.18
N LEU A 758 -27.34 -7.53 -0.31
CA LEU A 758 -27.09 -7.32 -1.73
C LEU A 758 -26.23 -8.45 -2.31
N ASP A 759 -25.13 -8.80 -1.66
CA ASP A 759 -24.22 -9.87 -2.09
C ASP A 759 -24.93 -11.24 -2.11
N VAL A 760 -25.79 -11.52 -1.13
CA VAL A 760 -26.62 -12.74 -1.13
C VAL A 760 -27.58 -12.74 -2.32
N THR A 761 -28.30 -11.65 -2.56
CA THR A 761 -29.22 -11.57 -3.72
C THR A 761 -28.49 -11.64 -5.06
N GLN A 762 -27.27 -11.13 -5.15
CA GLN A 762 -26.43 -11.26 -6.35
C GLN A 762 -26.08 -12.73 -6.62
N ARG A 763 -25.68 -13.48 -5.58
CA ARG A 763 -25.43 -14.93 -5.71
C ARG A 763 -26.67 -15.69 -6.15
N GLU A 764 -27.85 -15.37 -5.62
CA GLU A 764 -29.11 -15.98 -6.04
C GLU A 764 -29.42 -15.72 -7.54
N VAL A 765 -29.12 -14.52 -8.04
CA VAL A 765 -29.24 -14.19 -9.47
C VAL A 765 -28.27 -15.02 -10.30
N ASP A 766 -27.01 -15.12 -9.86
CA ASP A 766 -25.97 -15.87 -10.55
C ASP A 766 -26.26 -17.38 -10.59
N GLU A 767 -26.75 -17.94 -9.48
CA GLU A 767 -27.20 -19.33 -9.40
C GLU A 767 -28.42 -19.60 -10.29
N ALA A 768 -29.41 -18.70 -10.27
CA ALA A 768 -30.58 -18.81 -11.15
C ALA A 768 -30.17 -18.72 -12.63
N GLN A 769 -29.20 -17.88 -12.97
CA GLN A 769 -28.64 -17.76 -14.31
C GLN A 769 -27.88 -19.03 -14.73
N LEU A 770 -27.05 -19.58 -13.85
CA LEU A 770 -26.32 -20.83 -14.10
C LEU A 770 -27.29 -22.00 -14.31
N ALA A 771 -28.30 -22.14 -13.44
CA ALA A 771 -29.34 -23.16 -13.56
C ALA A 771 -30.14 -23.03 -14.87
N GLN A 772 -30.44 -21.80 -15.29
CA GLN A 772 -31.08 -21.51 -16.57
C GLN A 772 -30.19 -22.01 -17.73
N LEU A 773 -28.92 -21.61 -17.76
CA LEU A 773 -27.97 -21.98 -18.82
C LEU A 773 -27.76 -23.50 -18.91
N GLN A 774 -27.60 -24.18 -17.78
CA GLN A 774 -27.47 -25.64 -17.74
C GLN A 774 -28.73 -26.33 -18.29
N THR A 775 -29.92 -25.84 -17.94
CA THR A 775 -31.19 -26.40 -18.43
C THR A 775 -31.38 -26.13 -19.94
N GLU A 776 -30.96 -24.96 -20.43
CA GLU A 776 -30.96 -24.63 -21.85
C GLU A 776 -30.01 -25.54 -22.64
N GLN A 777 -28.82 -25.82 -22.12
CA GLN A 777 -27.87 -26.76 -22.71
C GLN A 777 -28.42 -28.19 -22.73
N MET A 778 -29.00 -28.67 -21.63
CA MET A 778 -29.66 -29.98 -21.59
C MET A 778 -30.83 -30.07 -22.59
N LYS A 779 -31.61 -28.99 -22.74
CA LYS A 779 -32.67 -28.91 -23.74
C LYS A 779 -32.08 -29.02 -25.15
N ALA A 780 -31.00 -28.30 -25.46
CA ALA A 780 -30.34 -28.37 -26.75
C ALA A 780 -29.85 -29.79 -27.07
N GLN A 781 -29.25 -30.49 -26.11
CA GLN A 781 -28.85 -31.89 -26.26
C GLN A 781 -30.03 -32.82 -26.53
N VAL A 782 -31.15 -32.66 -25.81
CA VAL A 782 -32.35 -33.47 -26.02
C VAL A 782 -33.01 -33.17 -27.37
N ASP A 783 -32.99 -31.91 -27.81
CA ASP A 783 -33.50 -31.50 -29.12
C ASP A 783 -32.65 -32.07 -30.26
N ASP A 784 -31.32 -32.12 -30.11
CA ASP A 784 -30.41 -32.74 -31.06
C ASP A 784 -30.62 -34.27 -31.15
N GLN A 785 -30.74 -34.95 -30.01
CA GLN A 785 -31.10 -36.37 -29.96
C GLN A 785 -32.47 -36.63 -30.62
N LEU A 786 -33.43 -35.72 -30.43
CA LEU A 786 -34.74 -35.81 -31.05
C LEU A 786 -34.68 -35.62 -32.57
N MET A 787 -33.83 -34.71 -33.06
CA MET A 787 -33.61 -34.52 -34.49
C MET A 787 -32.97 -35.74 -35.12
N THR A 788 -31.92 -36.28 -34.51
CA THR A 788 -31.25 -37.51 -34.97
C THR A 788 -32.23 -38.69 -34.98
N ALA A 789 -32.96 -38.92 -33.89
CA ALA A 789 -33.95 -40.00 -33.81
C ALA A 789 -35.10 -39.86 -34.82
N ARG A 790 -35.50 -38.63 -35.17
CA ARG A 790 -36.50 -38.37 -36.23
C ARG A 790 -35.97 -38.75 -37.60
N GLU A 791 -34.71 -38.47 -37.86
CA GLU A 791 -34.07 -38.81 -39.13
C GLU A 791 -33.85 -40.32 -39.26
N GLU A 792 -33.36 -40.98 -38.21
CA GLU A 792 -33.31 -42.44 -38.10
C GLU A 792 -34.69 -43.08 -38.35
N TYR A 793 -35.74 -42.53 -37.73
CA TYR A 793 -37.11 -42.99 -37.91
C TYR A 793 -37.59 -42.84 -39.35
N ARG A 794 -37.27 -41.73 -40.04
CA ARG A 794 -37.61 -41.53 -41.46
C ARG A 794 -36.91 -42.55 -42.34
N GLN A 795 -35.61 -42.74 -42.15
CA GLN A 795 -34.82 -43.70 -42.92
C GLN A 795 -35.31 -45.14 -42.70
N SER A 796 -35.56 -45.53 -41.45
CA SER A 796 -36.09 -46.85 -41.10
C SER A 796 -37.49 -47.08 -41.68
N LYS A 797 -38.35 -46.07 -41.68
CA LYS A 797 -39.67 -46.15 -42.33
C LYS A 797 -39.58 -46.32 -43.85
N GLN A 798 -38.63 -45.64 -44.49
CA GLN A 798 -38.36 -45.81 -45.92
C GLN A 798 -37.81 -47.22 -46.23
N ALA A 799 -36.87 -47.71 -45.41
CA ALA A 799 -36.35 -49.07 -45.53
C ALA A 799 -37.47 -50.12 -45.36
N ALA A 800 -38.33 -49.96 -44.34
CA ALA A 800 -39.48 -50.84 -44.13
C ALA A 800 -40.42 -50.88 -45.34
N LYS A 801 -40.66 -49.73 -46.00
CA LYS A 801 -41.43 -49.66 -47.24
C LYS A 801 -40.77 -50.49 -48.35
N THR A 802 -39.47 -50.33 -48.56
CA THR A 802 -38.73 -51.11 -49.59
C THR A 802 -38.72 -52.61 -49.31
N THR A 803 -38.60 -53.03 -48.04
CA THR A 803 -38.69 -54.46 -47.67
C THR A 803 -40.09 -55.04 -47.86
N GLY A 804 -41.14 -54.23 -47.67
CA GLY A 804 -42.52 -54.62 -47.96
C GLY A 804 -42.77 -54.82 -49.46
N GLU A 805 -42.22 -53.94 -50.30
CA GLU A 805 -42.24 -54.08 -51.76
C GLU A 805 -41.46 -55.32 -52.22
N ALA A 806 -40.29 -55.60 -51.62
CA ALA A 806 -39.50 -56.80 -51.92
C ALA A 806 -40.23 -58.10 -51.53
N LEU A 807 -40.93 -58.12 -50.39
CA LEU A 807 -41.74 -59.26 -49.98
C LEU A 807 -42.91 -59.52 -50.95
N ALA A 808 -43.58 -58.47 -51.42
CA ALA A 808 -44.65 -58.60 -52.41
C ALA A 808 -44.12 -59.26 -53.70
N LYS A 809 -42.93 -58.85 -54.16
CA LYS A 809 -42.26 -59.45 -55.31
C LYS A 809 -41.84 -60.91 -55.06
N ALA A 810 -41.36 -61.24 -53.87
CA ALA A 810 -41.01 -62.62 -53.51
C ALA A 810 -42.24 -63.55 -53.47
N HIS A 811 -43.39 -63.06 -53.01
CA HIS A 811 -44.66 -63.80 -53.08
C HIS A 811 -45.09 -64.09 -54.53
N GLU A 812 -44.95 -63.11 -55.42
CA GLU A 812 -45.25 -63.29 -56.84
C GLU A 812 -44.36 -64.37 -57.47
N VAL A 813 -43.05 -64.34 -57.20
CA VAL A 813 -42.10 -65.36 -57.67
C VAL A 813 -42.46 -66.76 -57.13
N CYS A 814 -42.85 -66.88 -55.86
CA CYS A 814 -43.31 -68.16 -55.30
C CYS A 814 -44.56 -68.69 -56.01
N ASN A 815 -45.53 -67.82 -56.31
CA ASN A 815 -46.77 -68.23 -56.97
C ASN A 815 -46.51 -68.70 -58.41
N VAL A 816 -45.62 -68.01 -59.13
CA VAL A 816 -45.21 -68.41 -60.49
C VAL A 816 -44.47 -69.75 -60.46
N ALA A 817 -43.52 -69.94 -59.53
CA ALA A 817 -42.79 -71.20 -59.39
C ALA A 817 -43.71 -72.37 -59.00
N ALA A 818 -44.67 -72.14 -58.09
CA ALA A 818 -45.64 -73.15 -57.69
C ALA A 818 -46.58 -73.55 -58.85
N SER A 819 -47.04 -72.57 -59.64
CA SER A 819 -47.86 -72.83 -60.83
C SER A 819 -47.09 -73.61 -61.90
N ALA A 820 -45.82 -73.29 -62.13
CA ALA A 820 -44.96 -74.02 -63.06
C ALA A 820 -44.72 -75.48 -62.62
N ARG A 821 -44.48 -75.71 -61.33
CA ARG A 821 -44.39 -77.07 -60.75
C ARG A 821 -45.68 -77.86 -60.93
N ASP A 822 -46.83 -77.24 -60.66
CA ASP A 822 -48.12 -77.94 -60.74
C ASP A 822 -48.48 -78.28 -62.19
N ALA A 823 -48.16 -77.41 -63.16
CA ALA A 823 -48.23 -77.71 -64.58
C ALA A 823 -47.32 -78.89 -64.99
N ALA A 824 -46.09 -78.93 -64.46
CA ALA A 824 -45.16 -80.05 -64.69
C ALA A 824 -45.69 -81.37 -64.09
N LYS A 825 -46.33 -81.34 -62.91
CA LYS A 825 -46.98 -82.51 -62.31
C LYS A 825 -48.18 -83.02 -63.13
N THR A 826 -49.00 -82.12 -63.66
CA THR A 826 -50.10 -82.50 -64.57
C THR A 826 -49.55 -83.18 -65.82
N THR A 827 -48.41 -82.72 -66.33
CA THR A 827 -47.71 -83.36 -67.46
C THR A 827 -47.18 -84.75 -67.09
N VAL A 828 -46.64 -84.94 -65.88
CA VAL A 828 -46.26 -86.28 -65.39
C VAL A 828 -47.48 -87.20 -65.25
N ALA A 829 -48.60 -86.70 -64.73
CA ALA A 829 -49.83 -87.49 -64.57
C ALA A 829 -50.39 -87.97 -65.92
N SER A 830 -50.40 -87.12 -66.95
CA SER A 830 -50.81 -87.54 -68.30
C SER A 830 -49.82 -88.54 -68.92
N MET A 831 -48.52 -88.40 -68.65
CA MET A 831 -47.52 -89.39 -69.09
C MET A 831 -47.62 -90.72 -68.34
N GLN A 832 -47.99 -90.73 -67.05
CA GLN A 832 -48.25 -91.96 -66.29
C GLN A 832 -49.48 -92.70 -66.82
N GLU A 833 -50.54 -91.96 -67.20
CA GLU A 833 -51.71 -92.55 -67.83
C GLU A 833 -51.36 -93.16 -69.19
N ALA A 834 -50.55 -92.47 -70.01
CA ALA A 834 -50.03 -93.02 -71.26
C ALA A 834 -49.17 -94.28 -71.06
N VAL A 835 -48.31 -94.32 -70.02
CA VAL A 835 -47.56 -95.53 -69.64
C VAL A 835 -48.50 -96.66 -69.18
N GLY A 836 -49.55 -96.35 -68.40
CA GLY A 836 -50.54 -97.34 -67.98
C GLY A 836 -51.34 -97.94 -69.14
N GLN A 837 -51.70 -97.11 -70.12
CA GLN A 837 -52.33 -97.56 -71.37
C GLN A 837 -51.36 -98.43 -72.20
N ALA A 838 -50.09 -98.03 -72.30
CA ALA A 838 -49.05 -98.81 -72.99
C ALA A 838 -48.78 -100.16 -72.31
N ASN A 839 -48.74 -100.21 -70.97
CA ASN A 839 -48.62 -101.46 -70.21
C ASN A 839 -49.81 -102.40 -70.46
N THR A 840 -51.03 -101.86 -70.45
CA THR A 840 -52.23 -102.64 -70.76
C THR A 840 -52.18 -103.20 -72.19
N ALA A 841 -51.68 -102.41 -73.14
CA ALA A 841 -51.48 -102.85 -74.52
C ALA A 841 -50.43 -103.96 -74.63
N VAL A 842 -49.33 -103.87 -73.87
CA VAL A 842 -48.31 -104.93 -73.76
C VAL A 842 -48.91 -106.20 -73.16
N GLU A 843 -49.65 -106.11 -72.04
CA GLU A 843 -50.30 -107.28 -71.41
C GLU A 843 -51.31 -107.96 -72.34
N GLN A 844 -52.11 -107.17 -73.07
CA GLN A 844 -53.05 -107.71 -74.07
C GLN A 844 -52.32 -108.39 -75.21
N ALA A 845 -51.25 -107.78 -75.74
CA ALA A 845 -50.41 -108.39 -76.77
C ALA A 845 -49.73 -109.69 -76.28
N GLN A 846 -49.31 -109.72 -75.01
CA GLN A 846 -48.64 -110.87 -74.39
C GLN A 846 -49.60 -112.03 -74.10
N ASN A 847 -50.82 -111.74 -73.65
CA ASN A 847 -51.88 -112.75 -73.49
C ASN A 847 -52.32 -113.34 -74.83
N THR A 848 -52.34 -112.53 -75.89
CA THR A 848 -52.61 -112.99 -77.25
C THR A 848 -51.49 -113.90 -77.76
N ALA A 849 -50.22 -113.54 -77.49
CA ALA A 849 -49.06 -114.34 -77.86
C ALA A 849 -48.97 -115.69 -77.11
N ASN A 850 -49.44 -115.77 -75.86
CA ASN A 850 -49.39 -116.99 -75.05
C ASN A 850 -50.50 -118.02 -75.34
N GLY A 851 -51.59 -117.62 -76.00
CA GLY A 851 -52.77 -118.47 -76.22
C GLY A 851 -52.74 -119.32 -77.51
N MET A 852 -51.82 -119.05 -78.42
CA MET A 852 -51.76 -119.69 -79.75
C MET A 852 -50.30 -119.98 -80.11
N SER A 853 -49.84 -121.21 -79.84
CA SER A 853 -48.52 -121.66 -80.28
C SER A 853 -48.55 -121.91 -81.80
N ASP A 854 -48.31 -120.85 -82.57
CA ASP A 854 -47.67 -120.80 -83.92
C ASP A 854 -48.18 -119.61 -84.78
N ASP A 855 -48.22 -118.37 -84.25
CA ASP A 855 -48.61 -117.17 -85.03
C ASP A 855 -47.62 -115.99 -84.89
N GLU A 856 -46.86 -115.71 -85.96
CA GLU A 856 -45.76 -114.72 -86.03
C GLU A 856 -46.24 -113.25 -85.92
N ALA A 857 -47.51 -112.99 -86.26
CA ALA A 857 -48.12 -111.67 -86.15
C ALA A 857 -48.31 -111.19 -84.69
N ALA A 858 -48.48 -112.14 -83.75
CA ALA A 858 -48.62 -111.83 -82.33
C ALA A 858 -47.28 -111.37 -81.70
N ALA A 859 -46.15 -111.94 -82.14
CA ALA A 859 -44.82 -111.58 -81.66
C ALA A 859 -44.39 -110.17 -82.10
N GLN A 860 -44.74 -109.75 -83.32
CA GLN A 860 -44.41 -108.42 -83.83
C GLN A 860 -45.24 -107.31 -83.16
N THR A 861 -46.51 -107.61 -82.85
CA THR A 861 -47.39 -106.71 -82.10
C THR A 861 -46.89 -106.47 -80.67
N LEU A 862 -46.33 -107.51 -80.03
CA LEU A 862 -45.71 -107.41 -78.71
C LEU A 862 -44.44 -106.53 -78.75
N ALA A 863 -43.58 -106.68 -79.76
CA ALA A 863 -42.35 -105.90 -79.89
C ALA A 863 -42.61 -104.39 -80.08
N VAL A 864 -43.62 -104.02 -80.89
CA VAL A 864 -44.01 -102.61 -81.09
C VAL A 864 -44.60 -102.01 -79.81
N ALA A 865 -45.42 -102.78 -79.09
CA ALA A 865 -45.97 -102.35 -77.80
C ALA A 865 -44.86 -102.15 -76.73
N GLN A 866 -43.85 -103.02 -76.71
CA GLN A 866 -42.68 -102.90 -75.83
C GLN A 866 -41.83 -101.66 -76.15
N GLN A 867 -41.62 -101.36 -77.44
CA GLN A 867 -40.86 -100.17 -77.86
C GLN A 867 -41.60 -98.86 -77.54
N ALA A 868 -42.93 -98.83 -77.72
CA ALA A 868 -43.76 -97.68 -77.34
C ALA A 868 -43.74 -97.46 -75.82
N LEU A 869 -43.81 -98.54 -75.04
CA LEU A 869 -43.68 -98.49 -73.59
C LEU A 869 -42.31 -97.93 -73.15
N GLU A 870 -41.21 -98.35 -73.79
CA GLU A 870 -39.87 -97.86 -73.49
C GLU A 870 -39.71 -96.35 -73.79
N SER A 871 -40.29 -95.87 -74.90
CA SER A 871 -40.33 -94.44 -75.24
C SER A 871 -41.18 -93.62 -74.26
N HIS A 872 -42.32 -94.15 -73.83
CA HIS A 872 -43.17 -93.49 -72.83
C HIS A 872 -42.52 -93.50 -71.43
N ASN A 873 -41.80 -94.56 -71.06
CA ASN A 873 -41.02 -94.62 -69.82
C ASN A 873 -39.88 -93.60 -69.81
N LYS A 874 -39.18 -93.43 -70.94
CA LYS A 874 -38.15 -92.39 -71.07
C LYS A 874 -38.73 -90.97 -70.95
N SER A 875 -39.83 -90.69 -71.65
CA SER A 875 -40.50 -89.38 -71.58
C SER A 875 -41.03 -89.09 -70.17
N LEU A 876 -41.55 -90.11 -69.49
CA LEU A 876 -41.97 -90.01 -68.09
C LEU A 876 -40.79 -89.69 -67.16
N SER A 877 -39.64 -90.33 -67.37
CA SER A 877 -38.39 -90.05 -66.63
C SER A 877 -37.93 -88.61 -66.82
N ASP A 878 -37.93 -88.09 -68.05
CA ASP A 878 -37.54 -86.70 -68.35
C ASP A 878 -38.53 -85.69 -67.73
N ALA A 879 -39.83 -85.97 -67.79
CA ALA A 879 -40.86 -85.15 -67.13
C ALA A 879 -40.73 -85.19 -65.59
N GLN A 880 -40.37 -86.34 -65.01
CA GLN A 880 -40.07 -86.48 -63.58
C GLN A 880 -38.83 -85.69 -63.18
N ALA A 881 -37.79 -85.63 -64.02
CA ALA A 881 -36.62 -84.79 -63.79
C ALA A 881 -36.96 -83.29 -63.78
N VAL A 882 -37.81 -82.83 -64.71
CA VAL A 882 -38.31 -81.45 -64.74
C VAL A 882 -39.13 -81.11 -63.49
N VAL A 883 -39.97 -82.03 -63.00
CA VAL A 883 -40.68 -81.82 -61.72
C VAL A 883 -39.71 -81.69 -60.56
N SER A 884 -38.64 -82.49 -60.51
CA SER A 884 -37.60 -82.40 -59.47
C SER A 884 -36.87 -81.05 -59.52
N GLU A 885 -36.55 -80.53 -60.70
CA GLU A 885 -35.92 -79.21 -60.87
C GLU A 885 -36.85 -78.07 -60.45
N GLN A 886 -38.13 -78.11 -60.87
CA GLN A 886 -39.13 -77.12 -60.45
C GLN A 886 -39.42 -77.19 -58.93
N GLN A 887 -39.31 -78.37 -58.31
CA GLN A 887 -39.40 -78.51 -56.86
C GLN A 887 -38.23 -77.82 -56.13
N GLU A 888 -37.01 -77.90 -56.64
CA GLU A 888 -35.86 -77.18 -56.06
C GLU A 888 -35.95 -75.65 -56.26
N LEU A 889 -36.49 -75.19 -57.39
CA LEU A 889 -36.77 -73.77 -57.62
C LEU A 889 -37.87 -73.24 -56.69
N VAL A 890 -38.92 -74.01 -56.43
CA VAL A 890 -39.95 -73.66 -55.44
C VAL A 890 -39.35 -73.56 -54.03
N LYS A 891 -38.51 -74.53 -53.62
CA LYS A 891 -37.80 -74.47 -52.32
C LYS A 891 -36.93 -73.22 -52.21
N THR A 892 -36.22 -72.87 -53.28
CA THR A 892 -35.36 -71.67 -53.32
C THR A 892 -36.19 -70.39 -53.24
N ALA A 893 -37.33 -70.32 -53.94
CA ALA A 893 -38.24 -69.19 -53.90
C ALA A 893 -38.90 -69.04 -52.52
N GLU A 894 -39.33 -70.15 -51.89
CA GLU A 894 -39.89 -70.18 -50.54
C GLU A 894 -38.86 -69.72 -49.50
N ALA A 895 -37.60 -70.18 -49.60
CA ALA A 895 -36.51 -69.70 -48.75
C ALA A 895 -36.25 -68.19 -48.90
N ALA A 896 -36.26 -67.68 -50.13
CA ALA A 896 -36.11 -66.24 -50.40
C ALA A 896 -37.28 -65.41 -49.85
N ARG A 897 -38.51 -65.93 -49.93
CA ARG A 897 -39.70 -65.31 -49.33
C ARG A 897 -39.61 -65.28 -47.81
N ASP A 898 -39.23 -66.38 -47.19
CA ASP A 898 -39.13 -66.46 -45.73
C ASP A 898 -38.03 -65.54 -45.20
N GLU A 899 -36.94 -65.35 -45.94
CA GLU A 899 -35.91 -64.35 -45.63
C GLU A 899 -36.41 -62.90 -45.82
N ALA A 900 -37.24 -62.65 -46.84
CA ALA A 900 -37.91 -61.36 -47.02
C ALA A 900 -38.92 -61.06 -45.89
N ILE A 901 -39.62 -62.08 -45.37
CA ILE A 901 -40.51 -61.98 -44.20
C ILE A 901 -39.71 -61.56 -42.96
N LYS A 902 -38.60 -62.25 -42.67
CA LYS A 902 -37.72 -61.89 -41.55
C LYS A 902 -37.18 -60.47 -41.67
N SER A 903 -36.77 -60.07 -42.88
CA SER A 903 -36.24 -58.73 -43.15
C SER A 903 -37.30 -57.64 -42.91
N ARG A 904 -38.55 -57.85 -43.36
CA ARG A 904 -39.69 -56.97 -43.11
C ARG A 904 -39.99 -56.87 -41.61
N ASP A 905 -40.06 -58.00 -40.92
CA ASP A 905 -40.42 -58.02 -39.49
C ASP A 905 -39.36 -57.33 -38.63
N THR A 906 -38.09 -57.53 -38.97
CA THR A 906 -36.96 -56.81 -38.36
C THR A 906 -37.08 -55.30 -38.60
N ALA A 907 -37.40 -54.88 -39.83
CA ALA A 907 -37.60 -53.47 -40.17
C ALA A 907 -38.81 -52.87 -39.41
N LYS A 908 -39.91 -53.60 -39.26
CA LYS A 908 -41.10 -53.15 -38.53
C LYS A 908 -40.81 -52.95 -37.04
N VAL A 909 -40.13 -53.90 -36.40
CA VAL A 909 -39.72 -53.79 -34.98
C VAL A 909 -38.80 -52.58 -34.78
N ALA A 910 -37.87 -52.32 -35.71
CA ALA A 910 -37.01 -51.15 -35.66
C ALA A 910 -37.79 -49.83 -35.78
N VAL A 911 -38.78 -49.75 -36.67
CA VAL A 911 -39.66 -48.57 -36.82
C VAL A 911 -40.47 -48.32 -35.54
N ASP A 912 -41.05 -49.35 -34.93
CA ASP A 912 -41.85 -49.21 -33.70
C ASP A 912 -40.96 -48.79 -32.51
N ALA A 913 -39.76 -49.36 -32.40
CA ALA A 913 -38.77 -48.96 -31.40
C ALA A 913 -38.38 -47.48 -31.53
N LEU A 914 -38.07 -47.03 -32.76
CA LEU A 914 -37.71 -45.63 -33.05
C LEU A 914 -38.90 -44.68 -32.84
N ALA A 915 -40.13 -45.07 -33.19
CA ALA A 915 -41.33 -44.28 -32.91
C ALA A 915 -41.51 -44.03 -31.40
N SER A 916 -41.29 -45.08 -30.59
CA SER A 916 -41.34 -44.96 -29.13
C SER A 916 -40.24 -44.04 -28.58
N LYS A 917 -39.02 -44.12 -29.12
CA LYS A 917 -37.86 -43.26 -28.78
C LYS A 917 -38.17 -41.79 -29.08
N VAL A 918 -38.68 -41.47 -30.28
CA VAL A 918 -39.10 -40.12 -30.69
C VAL A 918 -40.20 -39.57 -29.76
N LYS A 919 -41.20 -40.39 -29.40
CA LYS A 919 -42.26 -39.98 -28.46
C LYS A 919 -41.71 -39.61 -27.08
N LYS A 920 -40.79 -40.42 -26.53
CA LYS A 920 -40.14 -40.16 -25.24
C LYS A 920 -39.28 -38.89 -25.28
N LEU A 921 -38.45 -38.72 -26.32
CA LEU A 921 -37.59 -37.54 -26.47
C LEU A 921 -38.41 -36.25 -26.65
N ARG A 922 -39.52 -36.29 -27.40
CA ARG A 922 -40.44 -35.15 -27.54
C ARG A 922 -41.06 -34.73 -26.21
N ALA A 923 -41.41 -35.69 -25.35
CA ALA A 923 -41.92 -35.39 -24.02
C ALA A 923 -40.83 -34.77 -23.12
N LYS A 924 -39.59 -35.28 -23.18
CA LYS A 924 -38.44 -34.71 -22.46
C LYS A 924 -38.14 -33.27 -22.90
N SER A 925 -38.11 -33.00 -24.21
CA SER A 925 -37.90 -31.66 -24.78
C SER A 925 -38.96 -30.65 -24.30
N ARG A 926 -40.25 -31.03 -24.31
CA ARG A 926 -41.33 -30.18 -23.79
C ARG A 926 -41.17 -29.88 -22.30
N LYS A 927 -40.83 -30.89 -21.48
CA LYS A 927 -40.59 -30.69 -20.04
C LYS A 927 -39.42 -29.73 -19.81
N ALA A 928 -38.31 -29.90 -20.55
CA ALA A 928 -37.16 -29.00 -20.48
C ALA A 928 -37.54 -27.56 -20.87
N GLN A 929 -38.36 -27.37 -21.91
CA GLN A 929 -38.86 -26.04 -22.30
C GLN A 929 -39.68 -25.35 -21.20
N THR A 930 -40.54 -26.09 -20.51
CA THR A 930 -41.30 -25.55 -19.36
C THR A 930 -40.36 -25.15 -18.23
N ASN A 931 -39.35 -25.97 -17.93
CA ASN A 931 -38.36 -25.68 -16.89
C ASN A 931 -37.51 -24.43 -17.22
N VAL A 932 -37.10 -24.25 -18.47
CA VAL A 932 -36.40 -23.03 -18.91
C VAL A 932 -37.27 -21.80 -18.66
N LYS A 933 -38.57 -21.87 -18.99
CA LYS A 933 -39.50 -20.75 -18.78
C LYS A 933 -39.66 -20.42 -17.28
N SER A 934 -39.78 -21.42 -16.41
CA SER A 934 -39.88 -21.19 -14.96
C SER A 934 -38.60 -20.59 -14.39
N LEU A 935 -37.42 -21.07 -14.81
CA LEU A 935 -36.13 -20.54 -14.35
C LEU A 935 -35.90 -19.10 -14.83
N ARG A 936 -36.31 -18.78 -16.06
CA ARG A 936 -36.26 -17.39 -16.57
C ARG A 936 -37.12 -16.44 -15.74
N ASN A 937 -38.32 -16.88 -15.35
CA ASN A 937 -39.18 -16.10 -14.46
C ASN A 937 -38.52 -15.92 -13.08
N ALA A 938 -37.97 -16.99 -12.51
CA ALA A 938 -37.24 -16.93 -11.22
C ALA A 938 -36.07 -15.95 -11.27
N ARG A 939 -35.25 -16.01 -12.34
CA ARG A 939 -34.15 -15.05 -12.57
C ARG A 939 -34.66 -13.61 -12.65
N THR A 940 -35.78 -13.38 -13.33
CA THR A 940 -36.36 -12.02 -13.45
C THR A 940 -36.82 -11.50 -12.09
N VAL A 941 -37.42 -12.35 -11.26
CA VAL A 941 -37.80 -12.00 -9.89
C VAL A 941 -36.56 -11.68 -9.04
N ALA A 942 -35.53 -12.51 -9.09
CA ALA A 942 -34.27 -12.28 -8.38
C ALA A 942 -33.58 -10.99 -8.82
N ALA A 943 -33.52 -10.72 -10.13
CA ALA A 943 -32.94 -9.48 -10.68
C ALA A 943 -33.71 -8.22 -10.25
N ASN A 944 -35.04 -8.28 -10.17
CA ASN A 944 -35.84 -7.17 -9.65
C ASN A 944 -35.60 -6.93 -8.15
N THR A 945 -35.40 -8.00 -7.37
CA THR A 945 -35.02 -7.89 -5.95
C THR A 945 -33.64 -7.27 -5.80
N LEU A 946 -32.66 -7.71 -6.60
CA LEU A 946 -31.31 -7.15 -6.64
C LEU A 946 -31.34 -5.65 -6.90
N ALA A 947 -32.08 -5.19 -7.93
CA ALA A 947 -32.21 -3.77 -8.24
C ALA A 947 -32.79 -2.94 -7.08
N LYS A 948 -33.76 -3.49 -6.34
CA LYS A 948 -34.29 -2.84 -5.12
C LYS A 948 -33.24 -2.74 -4.02
N GLN A 949 -32.45 -3.80 -3.81
CA GLN A 949 -31.38 -3.79 -2.81
C GLN A 949 -30.26 -2.81 -3.19
N GLN A 950 -29.91 -2.71 -4.47
CA GLN A 950 -28.93 -1.73 -4.97
C GLN A 950 -29.36 -0.29 -4.65
N ALA A 951 -30.63 0.05 -4.91
CA ALA A 951 -31.17 1.36 -4.60
C ALA A 951 -31.14 1.68 -3.08
N ILE A 952 -31.41 0.68 -2.22
CA ILE A 952 -31.30 0.84 -0.76
C ILE A 952 -29.84 1.11 -0.34
N VAL A 953 -28.89 0.36 -0.88
CA VAL A 953 -27.45 0.54 -0.60
C VAL A 953 -26.97 1.92 -1.06
N GLU A 954 -27.40 2.39 -2.24
CA GLU A 954 -27.06 3.73 -2.73
C GLU A 954 -27.62 4.83 -1.83
N ALA A 955 -28.89 4.72 -1.42
CA ALA A 955 -29.52 5.68 -0.51
C ALA A 955 -28.82 5.73 0.85
N LEU A 956 -28.52 4.57 1.45
CA LEU A 956 -27.81 4.48 2.72
C LEU A 956 -26.34 4.95 2.62
N THR A 957 -25.69 4.75 1.46
CA THR A 957 -24.35 5.28 1.23
C THR A 957 -24.36 6.81 1.23
N ALA A 958 -25.35 7.44 0.59
CA ALA A 958 -25.52 8.89 0.61
C ALA A 958 -25.84 9.41 2.03
N GLU A 959 -26.69 8.71 2.79
CA GLU A 959 -27.00 9.03 4.20
C GLU A 959 -25.74 8.96 5.07
N TYR A 960 -24.92 7.92 4.89
CA TYR A 960 -23.67 7.73 5.63
C TYR A 960 -22.64 8.83 5.33
N GLU A 961 -22.43 9.15 4.05
CA GLU A 961 -21.53 10.23 3.64
C GLU A 961 -21.97 11.59 4.20
N LYS A 962 -23.29 11.84 4.25
CA LYS A 962 -23.84 13.04 4.90
C LYS A 962 -23.59 13.03 6.40
N ALA A 963 -23.82 11.91 7.09
CA ALA A 963 -23.58 11.79 8.54
C ALA A 963 -22.09 11.96 8.90
N LYS A 964 -21.18 11.44 8.05
CA LYS A 964 -19.73 11.60 8.20
C LYS A 964 -19.29 13.06 8.04
N ARG A 965 -19.90 13.80 7.10
CA ARG A 965 -19.64 15.24 6.88
C ARG A 965 -20.29 16.14 7.93
N GLY A 966 -21.47 15.78 8.45
CA GLY A 966 -22.15 16.52 9.51
C GLY A 966 -21.40 16.56 10.85
N GLY A 967 -20.35 15.73 11.01
CA GLY A 967 -19.38 15.86 12.11
C GLY A 967 -18.29 16.94 11.87
N ALA A 968 -18.20 17.50 10.66
CA ALA A 968 -17.25 18.54 10.27
C ALA A 968 -17.91 19.92 10.06
N GLU A 969 -19.24 19.99 9.97
CA GLU A 969 -19.99 21.24 10.05
C GLU A 969 -20.48 21.44 11.50
N SER A 970 -19.59 21.89 12.37
CA SER A 970 -20.05 22.86 13.35
C SER A 970 -20.61 24.04 12.55
N ASP A 971 -21.85 24.39 12.84
CA ASP A 971 -22.60 25.51 12.28
C ASP A 971 -21.73 26.79 12.19
N ASP A 972 -21.01 26.96 11.08
CA ASP A 972 -20.29 28.19 10.71
C ASP A 972 -21.28 29.22 10.12
N SER A 973 -22.56 29.11 10.48
CA SER A 973 -23.55 30.19 10.37
C SER A 973 -23.32 31.29 11.42
N SER A 974 -22.24 31.22 12.19
CA SER A 974 -21.65 32.35 12.92
C SER A 974 -20.33 32.82 12.33
N GLY A 975 -20.25 32.90 10.99
CA GLY A 975 -19.28 33.75 10.30
C GLY A 975 -19.26 35.17 10.90
N PRO A 976 -18.10 35.85 10.85
CA PRO A 976 -17.83 37.04 11.64
C PRO A 976 -18.89 38.10 11.34
N ILE A 977 -19.55 38.60 12.38
CA ILE A 977 -20.36 39.81 12.31
C ILE A 977 -19.45 40.92 11.78
N ASP A 978 -19.57 41.17 10.48
CA ASP A 978 -18.94 42.26 9.78
C ASP A 978 -19.59 43.55 10.30
N HIS A 979 -18.91 44.21 11.23
CA HIS A 979 -19.26 45.54 11.69
C HIS A 979 -18.82 46.57 10.64
N GLN A 980 -19.37 46.51 9.42
CA GLN A 980 -19.29 47.59 8.44
C GLN A 980 -20.52 47.62 7.54
N SER A 981 -21.64 48.16 8.05
CA SER A 981 -22.51 49.09 7.32
C SER A 981 -23.81 49.32 8.09
N ALA A 982 -23.85 50.39 8.89
CA ALA A 982 -25.09 51.01 9.32
C ALA A 982 -24.87 52.52 9.41
N ASP A 983 -24.54 53.10 8.25
CA ASP A 983 -24.80 54.50 7.92
C ASP A 983 -25.66 54.48 6.64
N SER A 984 -26.98 54.38 6.81
CA SER A 984 -28.02 55.04 5.98
C SER A 984 -29.37 54.33 6.10
N ILE A 985 -30.36 55.10 6.55
CA ILE A 985 -31.82 54.89 6.59
C ILE A 985 -32.35 54.21 7.85
#